data_AF-A0A9D7ELP1-F1
#
_entry.id   AF-A0A9D7ELP1-F1
#
_cell.length_a   1.000
_cell.length_b   1.000
_cell.length_c   1.000
_cell.angle_alpha   90.00
_cell.angle_beta   90.00
_cell.angle_gamma   90.00
#
_symmetry.space_group_name_H-M   'P 1'
#
loop_
_entity.id
_entity.type
_entity.pdbx_description
1 polymer ?
#
loop_
_entity_poly.entity_id
_entity_poly.type
_entity_poly.pdbx_seq_one_letter_code
_entity_poly.pdbx_strand_id
1 'polypeptide(L)'
;MAVSPDLGVAGDGRGFGVWHVVASGGTLAGIDFSCAAAAYASSTVYPDSSAIFTASSETSNYIWPRIAVDREADGDWFAHVVSHESPIVAASDLTGYQSLIYNRSQANSHQPVAAATGAFIDSVSGITATVIAHPDQADQRVAIVYTRPRHWVSAPDTSGINDNVVYRESTNLGVTWGPITTIYNFANTPDPMFNLGFERGYETSGLYAADGCLHVLFQSRWASDTLGNSVYYFPGRIRHWDKCSNISSIVTEGSDATASCLAQSGTVTKVTLSECQGKLYAIFSKQLNVTDANNVEVYRDCSTGGYANYDLFAKASSTAGLTWGPDSNLTNTRAAGPSYNCAAGACRSEINLGSIEHVTDSLRILYLEDRDAGINVQTQGAATDNPIKAMSLGCSNMVTFQSLSAAPSEVRYPFHTAPAGIKDTAVLLTNLGNIPSPHTSAISYISGSGWLAFGGTQGPVPAGTVPVGSPNTENIGLRATGPGAQGLYQATVTFTYDSGTKVINVPVDLYNFTNFYLPVDQAIRTSCNRMNVNQASEIADNVDGSRFSYFSDATDYLYDGFLILGNSATNLTYSTFGGAGSAGLPTVSNPYGFLYAASPTTTYDSTTFANYRYASGQGYNRDSTIQFRSDYYAPKNPGTCNFYALVFTLKKGPNGPAGTINNLTVGYYADWDIPADTGSDNRGGGDATRSMVFQAGSDFESPLNNEIRYGALGGVRDDGNPVVGGFVVSNPIYIYPEVGWENDSLWNKMEALTVGSFTAAAAHQWPSGAVEDLSMTLVLARDQVINGATSDSLKFAVIVAGVQAGVASNTTALNTVVDGGYDFLCDNNLITCANCLCGDANNSGGFSISDAVFIIAHIFGGGPAPAQPCLGDANGSGGISISDAVYLIAHIFGGGPAPFCP
;
A
#
# COMPACT_ATOMS: atom_id res chain seq x y z
N MET A 1 -25.03 18.82 -10.71
CA MET A 1 -23.65 18.69 -11.20
C MET A 1 -23.65 17.70 -12.36
N ALA A 2 -23.09 18.07 -13.51
CA ALA A 2 -22.89 17.15 -14.63
C ALA A 2 -21.57 16.41 -14.41
N VAL A 3 -21.58 15.09 -14.54
CA VAL A 3 -20.42 14.21 -14.34
C VAL A 3 -20.25 13.39 -15.61
N SER A 4 -18.99 13.18 -16.04
CA SER A 4 -18.63 12.45 -17.27
C SER A 4 -19.32 12.97 -18.54
N PRO A 5 -19.10 14.24 -18.93
CA PRO A 5 -19.59 14.73 -20.22
C PRO A 5 -18.83 14.06 -21.37
N ASP A 6 -19.54 13.71 -22.44
CA ASP A 6 -18.97 13.25 -23.71
C ASP A 6 -19.62 14.02 -24.86
N LEU A 7 -18.86 14.22 -25.95
CA LEU A 7 -19.26 15.07 -27.08
C LEU A 7 -19.16 14.33 -28.41
N GLY A 8 -20.22 14.39 -29.21
CA GLY A 8 -20.24 13.97 -30.61
C GLY A 8 -20.39 15.16 -31.54
N VAL A 9 -20.04 15.01 -32.82
CA VAL A 9 -20.29 16.05 -33.85
C VAL A 9 -20.83 15.38 -35.11
N ALA A 10 -21.99 15.80 -35.59
CA ALA A 10 -22.49 15.36 -36.89
C ALA A 10 -21.71 16.02 -38.03
N GLY A 11 -21.69 15.34 -39.19
CA GLY A 11 -20.97 15.81 -40.38
C GLY A 11 -21.50 17.12 -41.01
N ASP A 12 -22.54 17.75 -40.45
CA ASP A 12 -23.00 19.10 -40.80
C ASP A 12 -22.60 20.18 -39.78
N GLY A 13 -21.74 19.83 -38.83
CA GLY A 13 -21.17 20.73 -37.83
C GLY A 13 -21.99 20.87 -36.55
N ARG A 14 -23.07 20.11 -36.38
CA ARG A 14 -23.85 20.08 -35.13
C ARG A 14 -23.11 19.29 -34.05
N GLY A 15 -22.89 19.91 -32.90
CA GLY A 15 -22.43 19.21 -31.69
C GLY A 15 -23.55 18.40 -31.04
N PHE A 16 -23.16 17.38 -30.27
CA PHE A 16 -24.00 16.50 -29.46
C PHE A 16 -23.31 16.37 -28.10
N GLY A 17 -24.08 16.40 -27.02
CA GLY A 17 -23.57 16.18 -25.67
C GLY A 17 -24.32 15.05 -24.97
N VAL A 18 -23.62 14.29 -24.13
CA VAL A 18 -24.24 13.39 -23.15
C VAL A 18 -23.55 13.58 -21.81
N TRP A 19 -24.27 13.47 -20.70
CA TRP A 19 -23.68 13.58 -19.35
C TRP A 19 -24.54 12.85 -18.31
N HIS A 20 -23.96 12.57 -17.14
CA HIS A 20 -24.67 12.05 -15.97
C HIS A 20 -25.04 13.19 -15.02
N VAL A 21 -26.30 13.29 -14.57
CA VAL A 21 -26.76 14.31 -13.61
C VAL A 21 -27.05 13.69 -12.23
N VAL A 22 -26.33 14.16 -11.20
CA VAL A 22 -26.41 13.62 -9.83
C VAL A 22 -27.70 14.01 -9.08
N ALA A 23 -28.41 15.06 -9.51
CA ALA A 23 -29.47 15.69 -8.70
C ALA A 23 -30.87 15.04 -8.76
N SER A 24 -31.09 13.99 -9.56
CA SER A 24 -32.44 13.42 -9.73
C SER A 24 -32.51 11.94 -10.05
N GLY A 25 -31.44 11.16 -9.79
CA GLY A 25 -31.45 9.71 -10.02
C GLY A 25 -31.91 9.36 -11.44
N GLY A 26 -31.33 9.98 -12.46
CA GLY A 26 -31.68 9.71 -13.84
C GLY A 26 -30.55 10.09 -14.78
N THR A 27 -30.32 9.29 -15.81
CA THR A 27 -29.48 9.66 -16.96
C THR A 27 -30.20 10.76 -17.71
N LEU A 28 -29.62 11.97 -17.75
CA LEU A 28 -30.03 12.98 -18.71
C LEU A 28 -29.00 12.99 -19.83
N ALA A 29 -29.22 12.15 -20.84
CA ALA A 29 -28.58 12.34 -22.14
C ALA A 29 -29.21 13.60 -22.78
N GLY A 30 -28.64 14.77 -22.52
CA GLY A 30 -29.07 16.02 -23.15
C GLY A 30 -28.35 16.21 -24.49
N ILE A 31 -28.93 15.71 -25.58
CA ILE A 31 -28.45 16.03 -26.93
C ILE A 31 -28.83 17.48 -27.23
N ASP A 32 -27.85 18.39 -27.29
CA ASP A 32 -28.07 19.80 -27.61
C ASP A 32 -27.37 20.23 -28.91
N PHE A 33 -28.03 21.07 -29.70
CA PHE A 33 -27.63 21.51 -31.03
C PHE A 33 -27.18 22.97 -31.01
N SER A 34 -26.09 23.33 -31.70
CA SER A 34 -25.98 24.69 -32.23
C SER A 34 -25.30 24.73 -33.60
N CYS A 35 -25.91 25.49 -34.52
CA CYS A 35 -25.35 25.83 -35.84
C CYS A 35 -25.01 27.33 -35.98
N ALA A 36 -25.01 28.11 -34.88
CA ALA A 36 -24.75 29.54 -34.95
C ALA A 36 -24.09 30.05 -33.68
N ALA A 37 -23.11 30.95 -33.85
CA ALA A 37 -22.35 31.62 -32.81
C ALA A 37 -23.24 32.47 -31.87
N ALA A 38 -23.94 31.82 -30.96
CA ALA A 38 -24.58 32.43 -29.80
C ALA A 38 -24.43 31.49 -28.61
N ALA A 39 -24.02 32.08 -27.49
CA ALA A 39 -23.68 31.46 -26.21
C ALA A 39 -24.41 30.16 -25.85
N TYR A 40 -23.69 29.24 -25.18
CA TYR A 40 -24.27 28.33 -24.19
C TYR A 40 -24.99 29.17 -23.12
N ALA A 41 -26.20 29.64 -23.42
CA ALA A 41 -26.95 30.51 -22.56
C ALA A 41 -27.64 29.66 -21.49
N SER A 42 -27.06 29.70 -20.29
CA SER A 42 -27.67 29.39 -18.98
C SER A 42 -28.62 28.18 -18.94
N SER A 43 -28.16 27.07 -18.37
CA SER A 43 -28.98 26.09 -17.60
C SER A 43 -30.37 25.71 -18.14
N THR A 44 -30.61 25.83 -19.45
CA THR A 44 -31.93 25.59 -20.02
C THR A 44 -31.99 24.11 -20.30
N VAL A 45 -32.50 23.37 -19.32
CA VAL A 45 -33.09 22.06 -19.53
C VAL A 45 -34.16 22.27 -20.60
N TYR A 46 -33.87 21.90 -21.85
CA TYR A 46 -34.83 22.08 -22.94
C TYR A 46 -36.13 21.36 -22.54
N PRO A 47 -37.31 21.98 -22.74
CA PRO A 47 -38.59 21.42 -22.29
C PRO A 47 -38.99 20.10 -23.00
N ASP A 48 -38.19 19.63 -23.96
CA ASP A 48 -38.27 18.29 -24.60
C ASP A 48 -37.20 17.29 -24.10
N SER A 49 -36.46 17.61 -23.04
CA SER A 49 -35.53 16.69 -22.35
C SER A 49 -36.24 15.62 -21.49
N SER A 50 -37.39 15.12 -21.96
CA SER A 50 -38.00 13.93 -21.39
C SER A 50 -36.97 12.81 -21.43
N ALA A 51 -36.70 12.17 -20.29
CA ALA A 51 -35.71 11.10 -20.12
C ALA A 51 -35.71 10.13 -21.34
N ILE A 52 -34.74 10.35 -22.24
CA ILE A 52 -34.72 9.76 -23.58
C ILE A 52 -34.46 8.24 -23.51
N PHE A 53 -33.91 7.76 -22.39
CA PHE A 53 -33.55 6.35 -22.18
C PHE A 53 -34.03 5.88 -20.80
N THR A 54 -35.32 5.53 -20.67
CA THR A 54 -35.86 4.87 -19.47
C THR A 54 -36.08 3.39 -19.76
N ALA A 55 -35.48 2.51 -18.94
CA ALA A 55 -35.94 1.13 -18.86
C ALA A 55 -37.32 1.12 -18.18
N SER A 56 -38.18 0.19 -18.61
CA SER A 56 -39.57 0.08 -18.20
C SER A 56 -39.74 0.06 -16.67
N SER A 57 -40.56 0.99 -16.19
CA SER A 57 -41.41 0.95 -14.99
C SER A 57 -40.81 0.80 -13.57
N GLU A 58 -39.51 0.60 -13.34
CA GLU A 58 -38.96 0.61 -11.97
C GLU A 58 -37.57 1.29 -11.91
N THR A 59 -37.48 2.42 -11.20
CA THR A 59 -36.29 3.10 -10.62
C THR A 59 -34.86 2.61 -10.96
N SER A 60 -34.49 2.49 -12.24
CA SER A 60 -33.18 1.93 -12.64
C SER A 60 -32.38 2.92 -13.49
N ASN A 61 -31.30 3.46 -12.90
CA ASN A 61 -30.58 4.62 -13.41
C ASN A 61 -29.36 4.19 -14.23
N TYR A 62 -29.36 4.35 -15.55
CA TYR A 62 -28.12 4.20 -16.32
C TYR A 62 -27.18 5.38 -16.06
N ILE A 63 -25.87 5.18 -16.06
CA ILE A 63 -24.88 6.20 -15.72
C ILE A 63 -23.68 6.14 -16.67
N TRP A 64 -22.89 7.21 -16.66
CA TRP A 64 -21.66 7.37 -17.45
C TRP A 64 -21.84 7.09 -18.96
N PRO A 65 -22.70 7.86 -19.65
CA PRO A 65 -22.95 7.65 -21.06
C PRO A 65 -21.74 8.05 -21.92
N ARG A 66 -21.54 7.35 -23.04
CA ARG A 66 -20.61 7.72 -24.13
C ARG A 66 -21.34 7.79 -25.45
N ILE A 67 -20.94 8.70 -26.33
CA ILE A 67 -21.63 8.98 -27.60
C ILE A 67 -20.70 8.97 -28.81
N ALA A 68 -21.17 8.36 -29.90
CA ALA A 68 -20.63 8.54 -31.24
C ALA A 68 -21.76 8.96 -32.19
N VAL A 69 -21.43 9.67 -33.26
CA VAL A 69 -22.40 10.12 -34.26
C VAL A 69 -21.87 9.77 -35.63
N ASP A 70 -22.58 8.91 -36.35
CA ASP A 70 -22.31 8.61 -37.75
C ASP A 70 -23.10 9.53 -38.69
N ARG A 71 -22.68 9.58 -39.95
CA ARG A 71 -23.39 10.27 -41.03
C ARG A 71 -23.43 9.35 -42.25
N GLU A 72 -24.59 9.18 -42.84
CA GLU A 72 -24.80 8.35 -44.02
C GLU A 72 -24.71 9.14 -45.33
N ALA A 73 -24.46 8.42 -46.43
CA ALA A 73 -24.31 9.00 -47.77
C ALA A 73 -25.56 9.72 -48.28
N ASP A 74 -26.74 9.40 -47.74
CA ASP A 74 -28.01 10.06 -48.03
C ASP A 74 -28.22 11.36 -47.22
N GLY A 75 -27.30 11.67 -46.30
CA GLY A 75 -27.33 12.87 -45.45
C GLY A 75 -27.95 12.63 -44.08
N ASP A 76 -28.44 11.43 -43.79
CA ASP A 76 -28.96 11.08 -42.47
C ASP A 76 -27.82 11.00 -41.44
N TRP A 77 -28.12 11.24 -40.17
CA TRP A 77 -27.22 10.99 -39.05
C TRP A 77 -27.93 10.20 -37.95
N PHE A 78 -27.16 9.41 -37.22
CA PHE A 78 -27.63 8.69 -36.04
C PHE A 78 -26.69 8.94 -34.86
N ALA A 79 -27.28 9.07 -33.67
CA ALA A 79 -26.53 9.07 -32.42
C ALA A 79 -26.49 7.66 -31.85
N HIS A 80 -25.30 7.26 -31.41
CA HIS A 80 -25.00 5.98 -30.79
C HIS A 80 -24.59 6.23 -29.36
N VAL A 81 -25.34 5.70 -28.39
CA VAL A 81 -25.08 5.94 -26.97
C VAL A 81 -24.93 4.61 -26.26
N VAL A 82 -23.82 4.45 -25.53
CA VAL A 82 -23.61 3.33 -24.62
C VAL A 82 -23.62 3.82 -23.17
N SER A 83 -24.21 3.06 -22.26
CA SER A 83 -24.33 3.43 -20.85
C SER A 83 -24.33 2.21 -19.93
N HIS A 84 -23.88 2.41 -18.69
CA HIS A 84 -23.80 1.38 -17.65
C HIS A 84 -25.01 1.40 -16.74
N GLU A 85 -25.48 0.25 -16.28
CA GLU A 85 -26.47 0.15 -15.21
C GLU A 85 -25.90 0.62 -13.86
N SER A 86 -26.64 1.43 -13.08
CA SER A 86 -26.16 1.91 -11.78
C SER A 86 -26.00 0.77 -10.77
N PRO A 87 -24.89 0.76 -10.02
CA PRO A 87 -24.65 -0.25 -8.98
C PRO A 87 -25.67 -0.22 -7.82
N ILE A 88 -26.45 0.86 -7.63
CA ILE A 88 -27.51 0.91 -6.60
C ILE A 88 -28.66 -0.07 -6.93
N VAL A 89 -28.89 -0.36 -8.21
CA VAL A 89 -29.88 -1.35 -8.67
C VAL A 89 -29.26 -2.74 -8.65
N ALA A 90 -28.01 -2.86 -9.12
CA ALA A 90 -27.25 -4.11 -9.11
C ALA A 90 -26.98 -4.64 -7.69
N ALA A 91 -26.97 -3.80 -6.65
CA ALA A 91 -26.79 -4.22 -5.25
C ALA A 91 -27.90 -5.16 -4.72
N SER A 92 -29.04 -5.25 -5.42
CA SER A 92 -30.10 -6.22 -5.11
C SER A 92 -29.80 -7.64 -5.63
N ASP A 93 -28.92 -7.75 -6.65
CA ASP A 93 -28.38 -9.00 -7.16
C ASP A 93 -26.96 -9.18 -6.61
N LEU A 94 -26.76 -10.17 -5.74
CA LEU A 94 -25.56 -10.43 -4.91
C LEU A 94 -24.20 -10.63 -5.65
N THR A 95 -24.05 -10.15 -6.89
CA THR A 95 -22.95 -10.49 -7.82
C THR A 95 -22.08 -9.31 -8.27
N GLY A 96 -22.51 -8.05 -8.08
CA GLY A 96 -21.67 -6.87 -8.38
C GLY A 96 -21.48 -6.53 -9.87
N TYR A 97 -22.19 -7.19 -10.78
CA TYR A 97 -22.11 -6.93 -12.23
C TYR A 97 -23.16 -5.91 -12.70
N GLN A 98 -22.84 -5.18 -13.77
CA GLN A 98 -23.67 -4.15 -14.39
C GLN A 98 -24.00 -4.53 -15.83
N SER A 99 -25.21 -4.22 -16.29
CA SER A 99 -25.56 -4.32 -17.70
C SER A 99 -24.92 -3.19 -18.51
N LEU A 100 -24.25 -3.53 -19.62
CA LEU A 100 -23.82 -2.57 -20.64
C LEU A 100 -24.91 -2.48 -21.70
N ILE A 101 -25.52 -1.31 -21.84
CA ILE A 101 -26.66 -1.09 -22.72
C ILE A 101 -26.30 -0.12 -23.83
N TYR A 102 -26.73 -0.45 -25.06
CA TYR A 102 -26.60 0.38 -26.24
C TYR A 102 -27.94 0.93 -26.70
N ASN A 103 -27.94 2.19 -27.11
CA ASN A 103 -29.08 2.85 -27.72
C ASN A 103 -28.69 3.56 -29.01
N ARG A 104 -29.63 3.63 -29.95
CA ARG A 104 -29.51 4.33 -31.21
C ARG A 104 -30.67 5.29 -31.40
N SER A 105 -30.39 6.48 -31.92
CA SER A 105 -31.44 7.41 -32.32
C SER A 105 -32.15 7.00 -33.62
N GLN A 106 -33.30 7.62 -33.89
CA GLN A 106 -33.90 7.64 -35.22
C GLN A 106 -33.07 8.52 -36.16
N ALA A 107 -33.24 8.31 -37.46
CA ALA A 107 -32.59 9.11 -38.49
C ALA A 107 -32.91 10.59 -38.27
N ASN A 108 -31.87 11.41 -38.25
CA ASN A 108 -31.95 12.85 -38.09
C ASN A 108 -32.66 13.35 -36.82
N SER A 109 -32.71 12.53 -35.77
CA SER A 109 -33.46 12.82 -34.55
C SER A 109 -32.65 12.51 -33.31
N HIS A 110 -32.92 13.24 -32.22
CA HIS A 110 -32.39 12.93 -30.89
C HIS A 110 -33.19 11.82 -30.19
N GLN A 111 -34.37 11.47 -30.73
CA GLN A 111 -35.24 10.46 -30.15
C GLN A 111 -34.73 9.05 -30.46
N PRO A 112 -34.79 8.10 -29.50
CA PRO A 112 -34.44 6.71 -29.74
C PRO A 112 -35.43 6.10 -30.73
N VAL A 113 -35.03 4.99 -31.35
CA VAL A 113 -35.97 4.16 -32.10
C VAL A 113 -37.01 3.61 -31.11
N ALA A 114 -38.20 4.22 -31.09
CA ALA A 114 -39.27 4.02 -30.12
C ALA A 114 -39.86 2.60 -30.18
N ALA A 115 -39.24 1.66 -29.45
CA ALA A 115 -39.79 0.36 -29.02
C ALA A 115 -38.79 -0.49 -28.19
N ALA A 116 -37.50 -0.15 -28.12
CA ALA A 116 -36.52 -1.00 -27.45
C ALA A 116 -36.12 -0.41 -26.09
N THR A 117 -36.37 -1.16 -25.01
CA THR A 117 -35.39 -1.21 -23.91
C THR A 117 -34.02 -1.37 -24.56
N GLY A 118 -33.05 -0.48 -24.26
CA GLY A 118 -31.77 -0.45 -24.97
C GLY A 118 -31.16 -1.84 -25.17
N ALA A 119 -30.46 -2.04 -26.28
CA ALA A 119 -29.91 -3.34 -26.64
C ALA A 119 -28.85 -3.78 -25.62
N PHE A 120 -29.04 -4.96 -25.04
CA PHE A 120 -28.05 -5.57 -24.17
C PHE A 120 -26.79 -5.92 -24.96
N ILE A 121 -25.64 -5.39 -24.53
CA ILE A 121 -24.35 -5.60 -25.17
C ILE A 121 -23.57 -6.70 -24.47
N ASP A 122 -23.38 -6.59 -23.16
CA ASP A 122 -22.73 -7.58 -22.32
C ASP A 122 -22.98 -7.27 -20.83
N SER A 123 -22.60 -8.19 -19.96
CA SER A 123 -22.41 -7.92 -18.54
C SER A 123 -20.98 -7.45 -18.28
N VAL A 124 -20.79 -6.46 -17.41
CA VAL A 124 -19.47 -5.86 -17.11
C VAL A 124 -19.31 -5.64 -15.61
N SER A 125 -18.06 -5.56 -15.14
CA SER A 125 -17.67 -5.19 -13.76
C SER A 125 -17.19 -3.73 -13.69
N GLY A 126 -16.50 -3.27 -14.74
CA GLY A 126 -15.91 -1.93 -14.87
C GLY A 126 -16.72 -0.96 -15.73
N ILE A 127 -16.37 0.33 -15.60
CA ILE A 127 -17.12 1.49 -16.13
C ILE A 127 -16.39 2.19 -17.28
N THR A 128 -16.02 1.44 -18.31
CA THR A 128 -14.94 1.84 -19.23
C THR A 128 -15.28 1.67 -20.71
N ALA A 129 -16.58 1.55 -21.05
CA ALA A 129 -17.00 1.38 -22.43
C ALA A 129 -16.81 2.65 -23.26
N THR A 130 -16.47 2.49 -24.53
CA THR A 130 -16.45 3.55 -25.57
C THR A 130 -17.22 3.05 -26.78
N VAL A 131 -18.06 3.91 -27.36
CA VAL A 131 -18.76 3.66 -28.63
C VAL A 131 -18.10 4.47 -29.74
N ILE A 132 -17.94 3.87 -30.92
CA ILE A 132 -17.16 4.42 -32.03
C ILE A 132 -17.96 4.22 -33.32
N ALA A 133 -18.16 5.29 -34.08
CA ALA A 133 -18.77 5.25 -35.40
C ALA A 133 -17.70 5.35 -36.49
N HIS A 134 -17.91 4.68 -37.63
CA HIS A 134 -17.01 4.86 -38.77
C HIS A 134 -17.21 6.26 -39.40
N PRO A 135 -16.14 7.00 -39.75
CA PRO A 135 -16.27 8.36 -40.27
C PRO A 135 -16.66 8.42 -41.76
N ASP A 136 -16.41 7.35 -42.53
CA ASP A 136 -16.85 7.23 -43.93
C ASP A 136 -18.37 7.00 -44.00
N GLN A 137 -19.06 7.85 -44.77
CA GLN A 137 -20.51 7.85 -44.93
C GLN A 137 -21.07 6.67 -45.70
N ALA A 138 -20.21 5.88 -46.34
CA ALA A 138 -20.58 4.62 -46.99
C ALA A 138 -20.41 3.41 -46.07
N ASP A 139 -19.80 3.58 -44.90
CA ASP A 139 -19.45 2.48 -44.00
C ASP A 139 -20.28 2.52 -42.72
N GLN A 140 -21.16 1.54 -42.60
CA GLN A 140 -22.16 1.45 -41.54
C GLN A 140 -21.63 0.78 -40.26
N ARG A 141 -20.31 0.71 -40.09
CA ARG A 141 -19.69 0.05 -38.94
C ARG A 141 -19.76 0.92 -37.68
N VAL A 142 -20.09 0.25 -36.58
CA VAL A 142 -20.11 0.82 -35.23
C VAL A 142 -19.46 -0.16 -34.29
N ALA A 143 -18.50 0.27 -33.48
CA ALA A 143 -17.85 -0.56 -32.49
C ALA A 143 -18.20 -0.12 -31.07
N ILE A 144 -18.25 -1.07 -30.15
CA ILE A 144 -18.21 -0.81 -28.71
C ILE A 144 -17.01 -1.56 -28.16
N VAL A 145 -16.09 -0.82 -27.55
CA VAL A 145 -14.90 -1.33 -26.87
C VAL A 145 -15.13 -1.18 -25.37
N TYR A 146 -14.80 -2.21 -24.58
CA TYR A 146 -15.06 -2.20 -23.14
C TYR A 146 -14.19 -3.24 -22.41
N THR A 147 -14.15 -3.15 -21.09
CA THR A 147 -13.54 -4.20 -20.26
C THR A 147 -14.54 -5.27 -19.87
N ARG A 148 -14.08 -6.52 -19.84
CA ARG A 148 -14.92 -7.69 -19.58
C ARG A 148 -14.22 -8.64 -18.59
N PRO A 149 -14.90 -9.08 -17.51
CA PRO A 149 -14.37 -10.08 -16.58
C PRO A 149 -13.93 -11.37 -17.29
N ARG A 150 -12.74 -11.88 -16.93
CA ARG A 150 -12.24 -13.19 -17.41
C ARG A 150 -13.05 -14.36 -16.85
N HIS A 151 -13.42 -14.27 -15.57
CA HIS A 151 -14.23 -15.26 -14.87
C HIS A 151 -15.27 -14.55 -14.01
N TRP A 152 -16.50 -15.04 -14.08
CA TRP A 152 -17.60 -14.61 -13.22
C TRP A 152 -17.36 -15.18 -11.82
N VAL A 153 -16.91 -14.35 -10.89
CA VAL A 153 -16.77 -14.69 -9.47
C VAL A 153 -18.10 -14.53 -8.72
N SER A 154 -18.32 -15.32 -7.68
CA SER A 154 -19.55 -15.34 -6.88
C SER A 154 -19.60 -14.26 -5.78
N ALA A 155 -18.49 -13.57 -5.55
CA ALA A 155 -18.40 -12.39 -4.68
C ALA A 155 -18.42 -11.14 -5.56
N PRO A 156 -18.97 -10.00 -5.09
CA PRO A 156 -19.07 -8.80 -5.90
C PRO A 156 -17.68 -8.26 -6.26
N ASP A 157 -17.24 -8.48 -7.50
CA ASP A 157 -16.07 -7.82 -8.10
C ASP A 157 -16.45 -6.37 -8.44
N THR A 158 -16.62 -5.55 -7.41
CA THR A 158 -16.99 -4.13 -7.54
C THR A 158 -15.88 -3.27 -8.14
N SER A 159 -14.68 -3.84 -8.30
CA SER A 159 -13.48 -3.10 -8.67
C SER A 159 -12.87 -3.51 -10.01
N GLY A 160 -13.40 -4.55 -10.69
CA GLY A 160 -13.01 -5.00 -12.02
C GLY A 160 -11.61 -5.63 -12.06
N ILE A 161 -11.17 -6.29 -10.99
CA ILE A 161 -9.78 -6.76 -10.79
C ILE A 161 -9.33 -7.82 -11.80
N ASN A 162 -10.26 -8.34 -12.62
CA ASN A 162 -10.06 -9.51 -13.46
C ASN A 162 -10.40 -9.26 -14.94
N ASP A 163 -10.22 -8.04 -15.42
CA ASP A 163 -10.78 -7.58 -16.68
C ASP A 163 -9.84 -7.73 -17.89
N ASN A 164 -10.36 -8.31 -18.97
CA ASN A 164 -9.80 -8.25 -20.32
C ASN A 164 -10.34 -7.05 -21.10
N VAL A 165 -9.65 -6.66 -22.18
CA VAL A 165 -10.18 -5.67 -23.13
C VAL A 165 -10.80 -6.39 -24.33
N VAL A 166 -12.04 -6.03 -24.66
CA VAL A 166 -12.81 -6.67 -25.74
C VAL A 166 -13.50 -5.61 -26.60
N TYR A 167 -13.96 -6.02 -27.78
CA TYR A 167 -14.89 -5.23 -28.57
C TYR A 167 -16.03 -6.08 -29.15
N ARG A 168 -17.13 -5.40 -29.49
CA ARG A 168 -18.17 -5.88 -30.40
C ARG A 168 -18.33 -4.89 -31.53
N GLU A 169 -18.68 -5.37 -32.71
CA GLU A 169 -18.87 -4.53 -33.89
C GLU A 169 -20.23 -4.84 -34.52
N SER A 170 -20.93 -3.78 -34.91
CA SER A 170 -22.08 -3.80 -35.79
C SER A 170 -21.63 -3.39 -37.19
N THR A 171 -22.25 -3.97 -38.22
CA THR A 171 -22.01 -3.63 -39.63
C THR A 171 -23.22 -2.96 -40.27
N ASN A 172 -24.19 -2.52 -39.46
CA ASN A 172 -25.46 -1.97 -39.92
C ASN A 172 -25.99 -0.91 -38.94
N LEU A 173 -25.14 0.06 -38.59
CA LEU A 173 -25.50 1.22 -37.77
C LEU A 173 -26.06 0.84 -36.39
N GLY A 174 -25.50 -0.18 -35.77
CA GLY A 174 -25.89 -0.65 -34.44
C GLY A 174 -27.24 -1.38 -34.38
N VAL A 175 -27.84 -1.77 -35.51
CA VAL A 175 -29.09 -2.56 -35.54
C VAL A 175 -28.84 -3.98 -35.03
N THR A 176 -27.75 -4.61 -35.47
CA THR A 176 -27.32 -5.94 -35.00
C THR A 176 -25.85 -5.95 -34.65
N TRP A 177 -25.47 -6.75 -33.65
CA TRP A 177 -24.12 -6.82 -33.12
C TRP A 177 -23.49 -8.19 -33.32
N GLY A 178 -22.25 -8.20 -33.83
CA GLY A 178 -21.44 -9.40 -33.98
C GLY A 178 -20.98 -10.01 -32.64
N PRO A 179 -20.16 -11.08 -32.68
CA PRO A 179 -19.64 -11.72 -31.48
C PRO A 179 -18.67 -10.80 -30.71
N ILE A 180 -18.50 -11.10 -29.42
CA ILE A 180 -17.46 -10.48 -28.58
C ILE A 180 -16.10 -10.99 -29.02
N THR A 181 -15.18 -10.08 -29.29
CA THR A 181 -13.80 -10.39 -29.70
C THR A 181 -12.82 -9.82 -28.69
N THR A 182 -11.88 -10.64 -28.22
CA THR A 182 -10.84 -10.20 -27.27
C THR A 182 -9.74 -9.45 -28.00
N ILE A 183 -9.46 -8.22 -27.54
CA ILE A 183 -8.33 -7.39 -27.98
C ILE A 183 -7.07 -7.84 -27.26
N TYR A 184 -7.14 -7.91 -25.93
CA TYR A 184 -6.02 -8.29 -25.09
C TYR A 184 -6.49 -9.20 -23.96
N ASN A 185 -5.83 -10.35 -23.85
CA ASN A 185 -6.07 -11.33 -22.80
C ASN A 185 -4.96 -11.22 -21.77
N PHE A 186 -5.26 -10.66 -20.59
CA PHE A 186 -4.30 -10.65 -19.50
C PHE A 186 -4.24 -12.07 -18.91
N ALA A 187 -3.05 -12.58 -18.62
CA ALA A 187 -2.87 -13.92 -18.03
C ALA A 187 -3.04 -13.87 -16.49
N ASN A 188 -3.45 -14.97 -15.86
CA ASN A 188 -3.54 -15.12 -14.39
C ASN A 188 -2.16 -15.39 -13.76
N THR A 189 -1.07 -14.96 -14.37
CA THR A 189 0.25 -15.13 -13.76
C THR A 189 0.50 -13.95 -12.83
N PRO A 190 0.49 -14.15 -11.50
CA PRO A 190 0.92 -13.10 -10.59
C PRO A 190 2.36 -12.73 -10.90
N ASP A 191 2.69 -11.45 -10.77
CA ASP A 191 4.06 -11.00 -10.92
C ASP A 191 4.95 -11.71 -9.86
N PRO A 192 6.05 -12.36 -10.26
CA PRO A 192 6.92 -13.09 -9.32
C PRO A 192 7.61 -12.18 -8.29
N MET A 193 7.59 -10.86 -8.47
CA MET A 193 8.11 -9.90 -7.49
C MET A 193 7.09 -9.44 -6.47
N PHE A 194 5.85 -9.22 -6.89
CA PHE A 194 4.84 -8.70 -5.98
C PHE A 194 4.07 -9.79 -5.29
N ASN A 195 4.04 -11.03 -5.82
CA ASN A 195 3.33 -12.18 -5.27
C ASN A 195 1.85 -11.92 -4.91
N LEU A 196 1.30 -10.79 -5.36
CA LEU A 196 0.07 -10.19 -4.84
C LEU A 196 -0.75 -9.48 -5.94
N GLY A 197 -0.47 -9.61 -7.25
CA GLY A 197 -1.31 -8.90 -8.23
C GLY A 197 -1.24 -9.34 -9.70
N PHE A 198 -2.29 -8.99 -10.45
CA PHE A 198 -2.49 -9.30 -11.87
C PHE A 198 -2.62 -8.02 -12.70
N GLU A 199 -2.06 -8.00 -13.91
CA GLU A 199 -2.35 -6.94 -14.88
C GLU A 199 -3.78 -7.11 -15.42
N ARG A 200 -4.49 -5.99 -15.60
CA ARG A 200 -5.86 -5.96 -16.12
C ARG A 200 -6.12 -4.74 -17.00
N GLY A 201 -7.19 -4.79 -17.79
CA GLY A 201 -7.71 -3.64 -18.52
C GLY A 201 -8.41 -2.64 -17.59
N TYR A 202 -8.36 -1.36 -17.96
CA TYR A 202 -9.12 -0.32 -17.29
C TYR A 202 -9.80 0.58 -18.32
N GLU A 203 -9.26 1.75 -18.63
CA GLU A 203 -9.91 2.70 -19.53
C GLU A 203 -9.70 2.36 -21.01
N THR A 204 -10.66 2.73 -21.86
CA THR A 204 -10.60 2.53 -23.31
C THR A 204 -10.94 3.81 -24.06
N SER A 205 -10.40 3.94 -25.28
CA SER A 205 -10.73 4.93 -26.29
C SER A 205 -10.41 4.34 -27.66
N GLY A 206 -10.98 4.85 -28.74
CA GLY A 206 -10.66 4.37 -30.07
C GLY A 206 -11.32 5.18 -31.17
N LEU A 207 -10.96 4.88 -32.41
CA LEU A 207 -11.55 5.45 -33.62
C LEU A 207 -11.39 4.48 -34.79
N TYR A 208 -12.15 4.67 -35.87
CA TYR A 208 -11.82 4.08 -37.16
C TYR A 208 -10.93 5.05 -37.93
N ALA A 209 -9.65 4.70 -38.15
CA ALA A 209 -8.71 5.63 -38.79
C ALA A 209 -8.90 5.67 -40.32
N ALA A 210 -8.17 6.58 -40.99
CA ALA A 210 -8.22 6.71 -42.45
C ALA A 210 -7.77 5.44 -43.23
N ASP A 211 -7.14 4.47 -42.56
CA ASP A 211 -6.84 3.15 -43.12
C ASP A 211 -8.05 2.19 -43.11
N GLY A 212 -9.19 2.63 -42.56
CA GLY A 212 -10.44 1.86 -42.45
C GLY A 212 -10.46 0.86 -41.29
N CYS A 213 -9.41 0.85 -40.47
CA CYS A 213 -9.21 -0.08 -39.37
C CYS A 213 -9.70 0.50 -38.05
N LEU A 214 -10.28 -0.35 -37.20
CA LEU A 214 -10.57 0.03 -35.81
C LEU A 214 -9.26 0.07 -35.03
N HIS A 215 -8.94 1.23 -34.48
CA HIS A 215 -7.83 1.41 -33.54
C HIS A 215 -8.37 1.63 -32.14
N VAL A 216 -7.75 0.96 -31.19
CA VAL A 216 -8.13 1.01 -29.78
C VAL A 216 -6.92 1.39 -28.95
N LEU A 217 -7.08 2.42 -28.15
CA LEU A 217 -6.17 2.82 -27.10
C LEU A 217 -6.77 2.38 -25.77
N PHE A 218 -6.01 1.69 -24.94
CA PHE A 218 -6.49 1.26 -23.63
C PHE A 218 -5.41 1.32 -22.57
N GLN A 219 -5.83 1.59 -21.35
CA GLN A 219 -4.98 1.49 -20.18
C GLN A 219 -4.98 0.06 -19.66
N SER A 220 -3.81 -0.45 -19.31
CA SER A 220 -3.68 -1.59 -18.41
C SER A 220 -3.00 -1.17 -17.10
N ARG A 221 -3.33 -1.86 -16.00
CA ARG A 221 -2.79 -1.58 -14.66
C ARG A 221 -2.76 -2.86 -13.83
N TRP A 222 -1.90 -2.91 -12.83
CA TRP A 222 -1.85 -4.03 -11.90
C TRP A 222 -2.80 -3.81 -10.72
N ALA A 223 -3.44 -4.90 -10.28
CA ALA A 223 -4.37 -4.93 -9.16
C ALA A 223 -4.07 -6.13 -8.24
N SER A 224 -4.22 -5.92 -6.93
CA SER A 224 -4.09 -6.95 -5.88
C SER A 224 -5.44 -7.33 -5.29
N ASP A 225 -5.66 -8.61 -4.98
CA ASP A 225 -6.88 -9.15 -4.33
C ASP A 225 -6.72 -9.43 -2.82
N THR A 226 -5.51 -9.23 -2.28
CA THR A 226 -5.08 -9.91 -1.04
C THR A 226 -5.54 -9.24 0.27
N LEU A 227 -6.21 -8.09 0.23
CA LEU A 227 -6.51 -7.27 1.42
C LEU A 227 -7.97 -6.79 1.51
N GLY A 228 -8.93 -7.72 1.39
CA GLY A 228 -10.29 -7.58 1.95
C GLY A 228 -11.25 -6.50 1.41
N ASN A 229 -10.77 -5.46 0.71
CA ASN A 229 -11.58 -4.45 -0.02
C ASN A 229 -10.73 -3.39 -0.74
N SER A 230 -9.40 -3.37 -0.56
CA SER A 230 -8.53 -2.32 -1.09
C SER A 230 -7.69 -2.81 -2.26
N VAL A 231 -8.05 -2.40 -3.48
CA VAL A 231 -7.24 -2.62 -4.68
C VAL A 231 -6.13 -1.59 -4.73
N TYR A 232 -4.89 -2.00 -4.47
CA TYR A 232 -3.71 -1.16 -4.71
C TYR A 232 -3.38 -1.17 -6.20
N TYR A 233 -3.23 0.03 -6.77
CA TYR A 233 -2.95 0.25 -8.18
C TYR A 233 -1.46 0.50 -8.39
N PHE A 234 -0.79 -0.49 -8.97
CA PHE A 234 0.62 -0.40 -9.36
C PHE A 234 0.71 0.03 -10.84
N PRO A 235 1.91 0.26 -11.42
CA PRO A 235 2.14 1.17 -12.54
C PRO A 235 1.16 0.99 -13.71
N GLY A 236 0.71 2.08 -14.34
CA GLY A 236 -0.14 1.98 -15.53
C GLY A 236 0.69 1.73 -16.80
N ARG A 237 0.10 1.08 -17.80
CA ARG A 237 0.56 1.12 -19.19
C ARG A 237 -0.54 1.64 -20.09
N ILE A 238 -0.17 2.33 -21.15
CA ILE A 238 -1.07 2.68 -22.24
C ILE A 238 -0.67 1.83 -23.44
N ARG A 239 -1.63 1.12 -23.99
CA ARG A 239 -1.47 0.19 -25.10
C ARG A 239 -2.35 0.63 -26.25
N HIS A 240 -1.85 0.40 -27.45
CA HIS A 240 -2.61 0.54 -28.69
C HIS A 240 -2.80 -0.83 -29.31
N TRP A 241 -3.93 -1.03 -29.97
CA TRP A 241 -4.22 -2.19 -30.81
C TRP A 241 -4.94 -1.74 -32.07
N ASP A 242 -4.68 -2.41 -33.19
CA ASP A 242 -5.44 -2.24 -34.42
C ASP A 242 -6.03 -3.55 -34.94
N LYS A 243 -7.23 -3.47 -35.48
CA LYS A 243 -8.00 -4.63 -35.95
C LYS A 243 -7.42 -5.29 -37.20
N CYS A 244 -6.82 -4.52 -38.10
CA CYS A 244 -6.41 -5.03 -39.40
C CYS A 244 -5.15 -5.88 -39.33
N SER A 245 -4.18 -5.47 -38.52
CA SER A 245 -2.96 -6.22 -38.27
C SER A 245 -3.12 -7.19 -37.10
N ASN A 246 -4.09 -6.94 -36.21
CA ASN A 246 -4.29 -7.64 -34.94
C ASN A 246 -3.04 -7.59 -34.05
N ILE A 247 -2.32 -6.47 -34.08
CA ILE A 247 -1.11 -6.23 -33.30
C ILE A 247 -1.41 -5.23 -32.19
N SER A 248 -0.83 -5.47 -31.01
CA SER A 248 -0.77 -4.48 -29.93
C SER A 248 0.64 -3.91 -29.76
N SER A 249 0.74 -2.61 -29.54
CA SER A 249 1.97 -1.89 -29.18
C SER A 249 1.83 -1.22 -27.81
N ILE A 250 2.96 -0.98 -27.14
CA ILE A 250 2.98 -0.17 -25.91
C ILE A 250 3.26 1.28 -26.31
N VAL A 251 2.35 2.17 -25.92
CA VAL A 251 2.43 3.60 -26.20
C VAL A 251 3.35 4.28 -25.19
N THR A 252 3.12 4.02 -23.91
CA THR A 252 3.93 4.50 -22.79
C THR A 252 3.65 3.65 -21.57
N GLU A 253 4.53 3.75 -20.58
CA GLU A 253 4.29 3.19 -19.26
C GLU A 253 4.62 4.22 -18.18
N GLY A 254 3.91 4.11 -17.08
CA GLY A 254 4.26 4.79 -15.83
C GLY A 254 5.30 3.97 -15.08
N SER A 255 6.01 4.61 -14.18
CA SER A 255 7.12 3.99 -13.45
C SER A 255 6.64 3.13 -12.27
N ASP A 256 7.41 2.07 -11.99
CA ASP A 256 7.13 1.00 -11.02
C ASP A 256 7.29 1.39 -9.55
N ALA A 257 7.96 2.51 -9.25
CA ALA A 257 8.33 2.82 -7.87
C ALA A 257 7.08 3.26 -7.09
N THR A 258 6.84 2.51 -6.02
CA THR A 258 5.78 2.63 -5.01
C THR A 258 5.35 4.08 -4.80
N ALA A 259 4.14 4.39 -5.28
CA ALA A 259 3.60 5.73 -5.39
C ALA A 259 3.51 6.44 -4.04
N SER A 260 4.11 7.62 -3.92
CA SER A 260 3.94 8.53 -2.78
C SER A 260 2.62 9.31 -2.83
N CYS A 261 1.96 9.36 -4.00
CA CYS A 261 0.61 9.87 -4.14
C CYS A 261 -0.37 8.74 -4.43
N LEU A 262 -1.57 8.80 -3.86
CA LEU A 262 -2.74 8.02 -4.25
C LEU A 262 -3.11 8.32 -5.72
N ALA A 263 -2.58 7.48 -6.61
CA ALA A 263 -2.90 7.48 -8.04
C ALA A 263 -4.01 6.45 -8.31
N GLN A 264 -5.24 6.69 -7.82
CA GLN A 264 -6.35 5.73 -7.96
C GLN A 264 -6.66 5.34 -9.42
N SER A 265 -6.33 6.23 -10.37
CA SER A 265 -6.48 5.98 -11.81
C SER A 265 -5.20 5.42 -12.46
N GLY A 266 -4.10 5.24 -11.72
CA GLY A 266 -2.79 4.78 -12.19
C GLY A 266 -1.82 5.91 -12.52
N THR A 267 -0.53 5.60 -12.71
CA THR A 267 0.54 6.59 -13.02
C THR A 267 0.46 7.15 -14.44
N VAL A 268 -0.21 6.45 -15.35
CA VAL A 268 -0.65 6.91 -16.67
C VAL A 268 -2.09 6.51 -16.88
N THR A 269 -2.96 7.43 -17.29
CA THR A 269 -4.42 7.24 -17.29
C THR A 269 -5.13 8.27 -18.17
N LYS A 270 -6.47 8.25 -18.18
CA LYS A 270 -7.39 9.14 -18.91
C LYS A 270 -6.99 9.22 -20.37
N VAL A 271 -7.24 8.16 -21.12
CA VAL A 271 -6.75 8.05 -22.49
C VAL A 271 -7.78 8.55 -23.52
N THR A 272 -7.31 9.22 -24.57
CA THR A 272 -8.08 9.50 -25.78
C THR A 272 -7.21 9.33 -27.03
N LEU A 273 -7.82 8.90 -28.13
CA LEU A 273 -7.17 8.70 -29.42
C LEU A 273 -7.75 9.68 -30.44
N SER A 274 -6.87 10.33 -31.18
CA SER A 274 -7.24 11.21 -32.30
C SER A 274 -6.40 10.90 -33.53
N GLU A 275 -6.95 11.17 -34.70
CA GLU A 275 -6.25 11.16 -35.97
C GLU A 275 -6.14 12.60 -36.51
N CYS A 276 -4.91 12.99 -36.87
CA CYS A 276 -4.69 14.20 -37.63
C CYS A 276 -3.78 13.97 -38.83
N GLN A 277 -4.25 14.37 -40.02
CA GLN A 277 -3.51 14.25 -41.28
C GLN A 277 -2.94 12.83 -41.50
N GLY A 278 -3.74 11.79 -41.21
CA GLY A 278 -3.36 10.39 -41.36
C GLY A 278 -2.40 9.85 -40.29
N LYS A 279 -2.25 10.56 -39.16
CA LYS A 279 -1.38 10.17 -38.04
C LYS A 279 -2.21 10.02 -36.79
N LEU A 280 -1.93 8.97 -36.01
CA LEU A 280 -2.58 8.77 -34.73
C LEU A 280 -1.89 9.57 -33.62
N TYR A 281 -2.67 10.04 -32.67
CA TYR A 281 -2.25 10.74 -31.48
C TYR A 281 -2.90 10.13 -30.26
N ALA A 282 -2.08 9.48 -29.43
CA ALA A 282 -2.49 9.06 -28.10
C ALA A 282 -2.28 10.22 -27.15
N ILE A 283 -3.35 10.65 -26.49
CA ILE A 283 -3.36 11.76 -25.52
C ILE A 283 -3.78 11.16 -24.17
N PHE A 284 -3.07 11.52 -23.12
CA PHE A 284 -3.25 10.91 -21.80
C PHE A 284 -2.75 11.79 -20.67
N SER A 285 -3.24 11.52 -19.47
CA SER A 285 -2.74 12.09 -18.22
C SER A 285 -1.61 11.23 -17.68
N LYS A 286 -0.50 11.85 -17.25
CA LYS A 286 0.65 11.16 -16.67
C LYS A 286 1.15 11.88 -15.44
N GLN A 287 1.40 11.11 -14.39
CA GLN A 287 2.01 11.62 -13.18
C GLN A 287 3.49 11.91 -13.45
N LEU A 288 3.96 13.07 -12.98
CA LEU A 288 5.35 13.44 -13.10
C LEU A 288 6.18 12.91 -11.96
N ASN A 289 7.39 12.49 -12.31
CA ASN A 289 8.38 12.04 -11.37
C ASN A 289 9.35 13.19 -11.07
N VAL A 290 9.81 13.30 -9.82
CA VAL A 290 10.92 14.18 -9.47
C VAL A 290 12.16 13.34 -9.34
N THR A 291 13.33 13.88 -9.65
CA THR A 291 14.58 13.27 -9.21
C THR A 291 15.09 14.08 -8.02
N ASP A 292 15.35 13.44 -6.88
CA ASP A 292 15.95 14.11 -5.74
C ASP A 292 17.43 14.45 -5.97
N ALA A 293 18.06 15.09 -4.99
CA ALA A 293 19.47 15.49 -5.05
C ALA A 293 20.45 14.30 -5.21
N ASN A 294 20.00 13.07 -4.98
CA ASN A 294 20.78 11.84 -5.09
C ASN A 294 20.54 11.10 -6.42
N ASN A 295 19.86 11.74 -7.37
CA ASN A 295 19.46 11.14 -8.63
C ASN A 295 18.46 9.97 -8.48
N VAL A 296 17.75 9.90 -7.34
CA VAL A 296 16.68 8.93 -7.11
C VAL A 296 15.37 9.54 -7.56
N GLU A 297 14.59 8.79 -8.33
CA GLU A 297 13.28 9.23 -8.76
C GLU A 297 12.31 9.24 -7.54
N VAL A 298 12.07 10.41 -6.97
CA VAL A 298 11.16 10.63 -5.85
C VAL A 298 9.87 11.27 -6.38
N TYR A 299 8.76 10.60 -6.15
CA TYR A 299 7.44 11.01 -6.57
C TYR A 299 6.95 12.07 -5.59
N ARG A 300 6.65 13.29 -6.02
CA ARG A 300 6.20 14.35 -5.09
C ARG A 300 5.17 15.32 -5.65
N ASP A 301 4.67 15.13 -6.87
CA ASP A 301 3.63 16.03 -7.41
C ASP A 301 2.24 15.56 -6.96
N CYS A 302 1.89 15.83 -5.69
CA CYS A 302 0.63 15.44 -5.08
C CYS A 302 -0.20 16.65 -4.63
N SER A 303 -1.51 16.50 -4.45
CA SER A 303 -2.27 17.41 -3.59
C SER A 303 -1.91 17.20 -2.11
N THR A 304 -2.31 18.13 -1.25
CA THR A 304 -2.15 17.99 0.21
C THR A 304 -2.90 16.76 0.74
N GLY A 305 -3.99 16.35 0.08
CA GLY A 305 -4.69 15.10 0.37
C GLY A 305 -3.98 13.84 -0.15
N GLY A 306 -2.77 13.98 -0.67
CA GLY A 306 -1.96 12.88 -1.16
C GLY A 306 -2.36 12.34 -2.52
N TYR A 307 -3.19 13.01 -3.32
CA TYR A 307 -3.62 12.50 -4.64
C TYR A 307 -2.69 12.97 -5.76
N ALA A 308 -2.49 12.15 -6.79
CA ALA A 308 -1.59 12.47 -7.90
C ALA A 308 -2.05 13.72 -8.69
N ASN A 309 -1.17 14.71 -8.80
CA ASN A 309 -1.34 15.86 -9.69
C ASN A 309 -0.82 15.48 -11.09
N TYR A 310 -1.72 15.34 -12.06
CA TYR A 310 -1.39 14.84 -13.40
C TYR A 310 -1.09 15.96 -14.39
N ASP A 311 -0.12 15.73 -15.26
CA ASP A 311 0.13 16.54 -16.45
C ASP A 311 -0.48 15.89 -17.71
N LEU A 312 -0.87 16.70 -18.69
CA LEU A 312 -1.38 16.23 -19.98
C LEU A 312 -0.23 15.96 -20.97
N PHE A 313 -0.23 14.77 -21.57
CA PHE A 313 0.76 14.34 -22.53
C PHE A 313 0.14 13.92 -23.86
N ALA A 314 0.93 13.97 -24.93
CA ALA A 314 0.60 13.35 -26.21
C ALA A 314 1.79 12.64 -26.85
N LYS A 315 1.49 11.60 -27.63
CA LYS A 315 2.44 10.90 -28.51
C LYS A 315 1.83 10.74 -29.89
N ALA A 316 2.64 10.96 -30.92
CA ALA A 316 2.25 10.78 -32.31
C ALA A 316 2.73 9.44 -32.88
N SER A 317 1.94 8.85 -33.77
CA SER A 317 2.32 7.70 -34.59
C SER A 317 2.06 8.00 -36.06
N SER A 318 3.10 7.83 -36.87
CA SER A 318 3.01 7.85 -38.34
C SER A 318 2.97 6.44 -38.95
N THR A 319 2.74 5.41 -38.13
CA THR A 319 2.78 3.99 -38.50
C THR A 319 1.50 3.26 -38.08
N ALA A 320 0.35 3.96 -38.14
CA ALA A 320 -0.95 3.44 -37.72
C ALA A 320 -0.94 2.84 -36.29
N GLY A 321 -0.12 3.41 -35.39
CA GLY A 321 0.00 2.98 -34.00
C GLY A 321 0.92 1.78 -33.76
N LEU A 322 1.59 1.25 -34.79
CA LEU A 322 2.64 0.22 -34.58
C LEU A 322 3.79 0.75 -33.72
N THR A 323 4.14 2.02 -33.87
CA THR A 323 5.24 2.67 -33.13
C THR A 323 4.88 4.11 -32.76
N TRP A 324 5.43 4.62 -31.67
CA TRP A 324 5.10 5.95 -31.14
C TRP A 324 6.34 6.83 -30.95
N GLY A 325 6.20 8.14 -31.18
CA GLY A 325 7.25 9.13 -30.93
C GLY A 325 7.55 9.33 -29.44
N PRO A 326 8.34 10.33 -29.06
CA PRO A 326 8.58 10.65 -27.64
C PRO A 326 7.33 11.22 -26.94
N ASP A 327 7.27 11.06 -25.62
CA ASP A 327 6.29 11.74 -24.75
C ASP A 327 6.44 13.26 -24.90
N SER A 328 5.35 13.96 -25.21
CA SER A 328 5.31 15.43 -25.24
C SER A 328 4.44 15.93 -24.11
N ASN A 329 5.04 16.52 -23.06
CA ASN A 329 4.29 17.18 -22.01
C ASN A 329 3.68 18.49 -22.57
N LEU A 330 2.35 18.59 -22.57
CA LEU A 330 1.61 19.69 -23.19
C LEU A 330 1.29 20.83 -22.22
N THR A 331 1.19 20.54 -20.92
CA THR A 331 0.73 21.50 -19.91
C THR A 331 1.85 21.98 -19.00
N ASN A 332 2.78 21.10 -18.63
CA ASN A 332 3.91 21.41 -17.76
C ASN A 332 3.47 22.13 -16.47
N THR A 333 2.51 21.52 -15.78
CA THR A 333 1.67 22.13 -14.75
C THR A 333 1.98 21.66 -13.34
N ARG A 334 3.06 20.88 -13.21
CA ARG A 334 3.71 20.49 -11.97
C ARG A 334 3.66 21.55 -10.86
N ALA A 335 3.35 21.10 -9.64
CA ALA A 335 3.37 21.96 -8.46
C ALA A 335 4.79 22.50 -8.14
N ALA A 336 4.85 23.78 -7.76
CA ALA A 336 6.09 24.46 -7.40
C ALA A 336 6.35 24.39 -5.89
N GLY A 337 7.62 24.18 -5.50
CA GLY A 337 8.04 24.21 -4.09
C GLY A 337 8.93 23.02 -3.70
N PRO A 338 9.53 23.03 -2.49
CA PRO A 338 10.44 21.99 -2.04
C PRO A 338 9.75 20.66 -1.69
N SER A 339 8.49 20.70 -1.26
CA SER A 339 7.66 19.49 -1.03
C SER A 339 7.02 18.96 -2.32
N TYR A 340 6.94 19.79 -3.36
CA TYR A 340 6.17 19.56 -4.60
C TYR A 340 4.69 19.19 -4.39
N ASN A 341 4.16 19.29 -3.16
CA ASN A 341 2.73 19.14 -2.89
C ASN A 341 2.01 20.47 -3.13
N CYS A 342 0.86 20.42 -3.80
CA CYS A 342 -0.03 21.57 -3.99
C CYS A 342 -1.14 21.61 -2.94
N ALA A 343 -1.43 22.81 -2.44
CA ALA A 343 -2.60 23.06 -1.60
C ALA A 343 -3.89 23.07 -2.43
N ALA A 344 -5.04 22.85 -1.78
CA ALA A 344 -6.34 23.02 -2.41
C ALA A 344 -6.47 24.42 -3.06
N GLY A 345 -6.86 24.45 -4.33
CA GLY A 345 -6.91 25.66 -5.15
C GLY A 345 -5.64 25.95 -5.94
N ALA A 346 -4.49 25.38 -5.55
CA ALA A 346 -3.19 25.59 -6.18
C ALA A 346 -2.77 24.45 -7.12
N CYS A 347 -3.43 23.29 -7.05
CA CYS A 347 -3.16 22.18 -7.97
C CYS A 347 -3.56 22.52 -9.41
N ARG A 348 -3.04 21.72 -10.34
CA ARG A 348 -3.30 21.82 -11.78
C ARG A 348 -3.31 20.43 -12.38
N SER A 349 -4.20 19.59 -11.86
CA SER A 349 -4.24 18.19 -12.26
C SER A 349 -5.14 18.04 -13.48
N GLU A 350 -4.57 17.74 -14.65
CA GLU A 350 -5.34 17.56 -15.87
C GLU A 350 -5.91 16.16 -15.99
N ILE A 351 -7.24 16.07 -15.96
CA ILE A 351 -7.99 14.82 -15.95
C ILE A 351 -9.28 14.96 -16.78
N ASN A 352 -10.05 13.87 -16.91
CA ASN A 352 -11.33 13.83 -17.63
C ASN A 352 -11.23 14.45 -19.02
N LEU A 353 -10.19 14.04 -19.76
CA LEU A 353 -9.87 14.57 -21.06
C LEU A 353 -10.69 13.93 -22.16
N GLY A 354 -10.91 14.69 -23.23
CA GLY A 354 -11.53 14.27 -24.47
C GLY A 354 -10.88 14.98 -25.65
N SER A 355 -10.96 14.40 -26.83
CA SER A 355 -10.43 14.99 -28.05
C SER A 355 -11.35 14.72 -29.23
N ILE A 356 -11.27 15.56 -30.26
CA ILE A 356 -11.95 15.28 -31.52
C ILE A 356 -11.22 14.14 -32.22
N GLU A 357 -11.95 13.07 -32.54
CA GLU A 357 -11.39 11.85 -33.15
C GLU A 357 -10.71 12.14 -34.49
N HIS A 358 -11.32 12.96 -35.35
CA HIS A 358 -10.77 13.29 -36.68
C HIS A 358 -10.61 14.79 -36.90
N VAL A 359 -9.39 15.23 -37.19
CA VAL A 359 -9.07 16.63 -37.49
C VAL A 359 -8.12 16.76 -38.68
N THR A 360 -8.22 17.86 -39.43
CA THR A 360 -7.37 18.10 -40.61
C THR A 360 -6.29 19.17 -40.40
N ASP A 361 -6.44 20.00 -39.36
CA ASP A 361 -5.59 21.18 -39.11
C ASP A 361 -4.76 21.06 -37.83
N SER A 362 -5.41 20.85 -36.69
CA SER A 362 -4.80 20.69 -35.38
C SER A 362 -5.65 19.81 -34.47
N LEU A 363 -5.02 19.07 -33.57
CA LEU A 363 -5.71 18.37 -32.50
C LEU A 363 -6.52 19.35 -31.67
N ARG A 364 -7.73 18.97 -31.28
CA ARG A 364 -8.58 19.73 -30.37
C ARG A 364 -8.79 18.88 -29.13
N ILE A 365 -8.29 19.35 -27.99
CA ILE A 365 -8.28 18.63 -26.72
C ILE A 365 -9.06 19.47 -25.70
N LEU A 366 -9.97 18.82 -24.98
CA LEU A 366 -10.71 19.38 -23.85
C LEU A 366 -10.30 18.60 -22.61
N TYR A 367 -10.09 19.28 -21.48
CA TYR A 367 -9.77 18.62 -20.21
C TYR A 367 -10.26 19.44 -19.02
N LEU A 368 -10.47 18.77 -17.90
CA LEU A 368 -10.71 19.41 -16.61
C LEU A 368 -9.37 19.64 -15.92
N GLU A 369 -9.08 20.88 -15.54
CA GLU A 369 -7.97 21.17 -14.62
C GLU A 369 -8.51 21.14 -13.19
N ASP A 370 -8.21 20.08 -12.45
CA ASP A 370 -8.58 19.92 -11.06
C ASP A 370 -7.63 20.73 -10.16
N ARG A 371 -8.19 21.71 -9.45
CA ARG A 371 -7.49 22.63 -8.56
C ARG A 371 -7.22 22.05 -7.20
N ASP A 372 -7.74 20.87 -6.90
CA ASP A 372 -7.29 20.04 -5.79
C ASP A 372 -7.35 18.57 -6.21
N ALA A 373 -6.20 18.01 -6.60
CA ALA A 373 -6.14 16.67 -7.17
C ALA A 373 -6.86 15.65 -6.27
N GLY A 374 -7.65 14.76 -6.89
CA GLY A 374 -8.44 13.75 -6.18
C GLY A 374 -9.79 13.45 -6.82
N ILE A 375 -10.39 14.36 -7.60
CA ILE A 375 -11.78 14.23 -8.10
C ILE A 375 -12.81 14.29 -6.95
N ASN A 376 -13.20 15.52 -6.58
CA ASN A 376 -14.14 15.80 -5.49
C ASN A 376 -15.48 15.03 -5.54
N VAL A 377 -15.98 14.66 -6.74
CA VAL A 377 -17.25 13.89 -6.89
C VAL A 377 -17.21 12.55 -6.14
N GLN A 378 -16.03 12.01 -5.89
CA GLN A 378 -15.81 10.79 -5.10
C GLN A 378 -15.35 11.08 -3.66
N THR A 379 -15.62 12.28 -3.15
CA THR A 379 -15.17 12.77 -1.81
C THR A 379 -13.65 12.87 -1.64
N GLN A 380 -12.92 12.92 -2.75
CA GLN A 380 -11.46 12.99 -2.78
C GLN A 380 -11.01 14.43 -3.06
N GLY A 381 -10.34 15.05 -2.09
CA GLY A 381 -9.96 16.47 -2.16
C GLY A 381 -11.10 17.45 -1.83
N ALA A 382 -10.74 18.69 -1.56
CA ALA A 382 -11.63 19.79 -1.27
C ALA A 382 -12.37 20.28 -2.53
N ALA A 383 -13.57 20.82 -2.34
CA ALA A 383 -14.33 21.40 -3.43
C ALA A 383 -13.65 22.69 -3.91
N THR A 384 -13.28 22.72 -5.18
CA THR A 384 -12.61 23.85 -5.82
C THR A 384 -13.28 24.22 -7.14
N ASP A 385 -13.07 25.46 -7.60
CA ASP A 385 -13.57 25.91 -8.90
C ASP A 385 -12.64 25.43 -10.02
N ASN A 386 -13.02 24.32 -10.65
CA ASN A 386 -12.21 23.60 -11.62
C ASN A 386 -12.53 24.03 -13.06
N PRO A 387 -11.63 24.74 -13.75
CA PRO A 387 -11.89 25.19 -15.11
C PRO A 387 -11.82 24.03 -16.11
N ILE A 388 -12.76 24.02 -17.04
CA ILE A 388 -12.65 23.23 -18.27
C ILE A 388 -11.79 24.03 -19.25
N LYS A 389 -10.70 23.42 -19.72
CA LYS A 389 -9.74 24.03 -20.64
C LYS A 389 -9.79 23.35 -21.99
N ALA A 390 -9.59 24.15 -23.04
CA ALA A 390 -9.43 23.67 -24.40
C ALA A 390 -8.02 24.01 -24.91
N MET A 391 -7.41 23.07 -25.62
CA MET A 391 -6.09 23.20 -26.23
C MET A 391 -6.15 22.82 -27.70
N SER A 392 -5.36 23.53 -28.53
CA SER A 392 -5.17 23.21 -29.95
C SER A 392 -3.69 22.93 -30.20
N LEU A 393 -3.37 21.75 -30.74
CA LEU A 393 -1.99 21.35 -31.04
C LEU A 393 -1.83 21.06 -32.54
N GLY A 394 -0.91 21.75 -33.19
CA GLY A 394 -0.61 21.53 -34.61
C GLY A 394 -0.17 20.09 -34.89
N CYS A 395 -0.57 19.57 -36.05
CA CYS A 395 -0.28 18.18 -36.41
C CYS A 395 1.18 18.02 -36.82
N SER A 396 2.00 17.55 -35.88
CA SER A 396 3.43 17.29 -36.05
C SER A 396 3.73 15.95 -36.72
N ASN A 397 4.96 15.74 -37.16
CA ASN A 397 5.43 14.41 -37.56
C ASN A 397 5.99 13.68 -36.34
N MET A 398 5.89 12.35 -36.36
CA MET A 398 6.61 11.51 -35.40
C MET A 398 8.12 11.72 -35.57
N VAL A 399 8.83 12.06 -34.50
CA VAL A 399 10.30 12.20 -34.49
C VAL A 399 10.93 10.89 -34.04
N THR A 400 12.06 10.50 -34.65
CA THR A 400 12.80 9.30 -34.26
C THR A 400 13.33 9.40 -32.83
N PHE A 401 13.17 8.34 -32.07
CA PHE A 401 13.51 8.31 -30.65
C PHE A 401 13.75 6.87 -30.19
N GLN A 402 14.76 6.69 -29.33
CA GLN A 402 15.01 5.45 -28.62
C GLN A 402 14.63 5.63 -27.16
N SER A 403 13.80 4.72 -26.65
CA SER A 403 13.55 4.55 -25.24
C SER A 403 13.40 3.08 -24.95
N LEU A 404 14.18 2.65 -23.97
CA LEU A 404 14.00 1.37 -23.34
C LEU A 404 13.48 1.60 -21.93
N SER A 405 12.82 0.56 -21.45
CA SER A 405 12.44 0.38 -20.06
C SER A 405 12.68 -1.06 -19.67
N ALA A 406 12.85 -1.30 -18.38
CA ALA A 406 13.12 -2.62 -17.81
C ALA A 406 12.03 -2.98 -16.80
N ALA A 407 11.42 -4.15 -17.01
CA ALA A 407 10.46 -4.73 -16.08
C ALA A 407 10.96 -6.12 -15.64
N PRO A 408 11.15 -6.37 -14.35
CA PRO A 408 10.97 -5.39 -13.29
C PRO A 408 12.10 -4.34 -13.24
N SER A 409 11.79 -3.19 -12.65
CA SER A 409 12.76 -2.13 -12.36
C SER A 409 13.82 -2.50 -11.31
N GLU A 410 13.60 -3.55 -10.53
CA GLU A 410 14.54 -4.12 -9.56
C GLU A 410 14.29 -5.62 -9.34
N VAL A 411 15.25 -6.37 -8.81
CA VAL A 411 15.08 -7.78 -8.43
C VAL A 411 15.46 -7.90 -6.96
N ARG A 412 14.48 -7.73 -6.07
CA ARG A 412 14.72 -7.69 -4.63
C ARG A 412 13.98 -8.80 -3.88
N TYR A 413 13.81 -8.62 -2.57
CA TYR A 413 13.18 -9.60 -1.69
C TYR A 413 11.77 -9.98 -2.19
N PRO A 414 11.42 -11.28 -2.28
CA PRO A 414 12.19 -12.45 -1.83
C PRO A 414 12.97 -13.19 -2.95
N PHE A 415 14.03 -12.60 -3.52
CA PHE A 415 14.98 -13.30 -4.39
C PHE A 415 16.08 -14.03 -3.59
N HIS A 416 15.97 -15.36 -3.44
CA HIS A 416 16.83 -16.15 -2.57
C HIS A 416 17.37 -17.45 -3.20
N THR A 417 18.44 -17.97 -2.61
CA THR A 417 19.04 -19.28 -2.89
C THR A 417 19.72 -19.84 -1.64
N ALA A 418 20.12 -21.10 -1.67
CA ALA A 418 21.06 -21.69 -0.69
C ALA A 418 22.49 -21.67 -1.25
N PRO A 419 23.53 -21.85 -0.42
CA PRO A 419 24.91 -21.95 -0.91
C PRO A 419 25.04 -23.00 -2.02
N ALA A 420 25.69 -22.63 -3.13
CA ALA A 420 25.79 -23.38 -4.39
C ALA A 420 24.45 -23.67 -5.11
N GLY A 421 23.32 -23.20 -4.57
CA GLY A 421 22.01 -23.26 -5.21
C GLY A 421 21.91 -22.30 -6.40
N ILE A 422 21.08 -22.66 -7.37
CA ILE A 422 20.85 -21.86 -8.58
C ILE A 422 19.44 -21.30 -8.55
N LYS A 423 19.31 -19.99 -8.81
CA LYS A 423 18.03 -19.31 -8.99
C LYS A 423 18.08 -18.49 -10.28
N ASP A 424 17.18 -18.80 -11.20
CA ASP A 424 17.02 -18.03 -12.44
C ASP A 424 15.89 -17.00 -12.27
N THR A 425 16.06 -15.84 -12.89
CA THR A 425 15.06 -14.78 -13.04
C THR A 425 15.28 -14.09 -14.40
N ALA A 426 14.46 -13.11 -14.76
CA ALA A 426 14.62 -12.36 -16.00
C ALA A 426 14.21 -10.90 -15.83
N VAL A 427 14.79 -10.05 -16.67
CA VAL A 427 14.38 -8.66 -16.87
C VAL A 427 13.88 -8.53 -18.30
N LEU A 428 12.63 -8.12 -18.49
CA LEU A 428 12.04 -7.79 -19.77
C LEU A 428 12.41 -6.37 -20.15
N LEU A 429 13.24 -6.21 -21.18
CA LEU A 429 13.42 -4.91 -21.82
C LEU A 429 12.28 -4.66 -22.79
N THR A 430 11.68 -3.48 -22.71
CA THR A 430 10.61 -3.03 -23.61
C THR A 430 11.07 -1.80 -24.38
N ASN A 431 10.94 -1.82 -25.70
CA ASN A 431 11.20 -0.67 -26.55
C ASN A 431 9.94 0.21 -26.66
N LEU A 432 10.00 1.38 -26.02
CA LEU A 432 8.99 2.44 -26.06
C LEU A 432 9.31 3.51 -27.11
N GLY A 433 10.43 3.34 -27.82
CA GLY A 433 10.81 4.16 -28.96
C GLY A 433 10.18 3.70 -30.27
N ASN A 434 10.58 4.34 -31.36
CA ASN A 434 10.09 4.06 -32.71
C ASN A 434 11.18 3.60 -33.68
N ILE A 435 12.37 3.32 -33.18
CA ILE A 435 13.45 2.65 -33.92
C ILE A 435 14.01 1.49 -33.09
N PRO A 436 14.61 0.47 -33.71
CA PRO A 436 15.30 -0.58 -32.97
C PRO A 436 16.31 0.03 -31.99
N SER A 437 16.40 -0.53 -30.79
CA SER A 437 17.27 -0.01 -29.74
C SER A 437 18.35 -1.03 -29.38
N PRO A 438 19.55 -0.90 -29.98
CA PRO A 438 20.70 -1.66 -29.55
C PRO A 438 21.06 -1.31 -28.12
N HIS A 439 21.36 -2.34 -27.32
CA HIS A 439 21.83 -2.17 -25.96
C HIS A 439 23.05 -3.05 -25.69
N THR A 440 23.82 -2.62 -24.70
CA THR A 440 24.82 -3.44 -24.02
C THR A 440 24.43 -3.54 -22.55
N SER A 441 24.68 -4.68 -21.94
CA SER A 441 24.37 -4.95 -20.54
C SER A 441 25.64 -5.26 -19.75
N ALA A 442 25.69 -4.79 -18.51
CA ALA A 442 26.80 -5.02 -17.59
C ALA A 442 26.28 -5.34 -16.19
N ILE A 443 27.05 -6.12 -15.42
CA ILE A 443 26.79 -6.38 -14.01
C ILE A 443 27.89 -5.69 -13.20
N SER A 444 27.49 -4.76 -12.34
CA SER A 444 28.37 -4.13 -11.36
C SER A 444 28.07 -4.69 -9.98
N TYR A 445 29.06 -5.33 -9.36
CA TYR A 445 28.92 -5.91 -8.03
C TYR A 445 29.10 -4.85 -6.95
N ILE A 446 28.13 -4.79 -6.03
CA ILE A 446 28.22 -3.97 -4.81
C ILE A 446 28.80 -4.83 -3.68
N SER A 447 28.37 -6.10 -3.56
CA SER A 447 28.94 -7.07 -2.62
C SER A 447 29.13 -8.46 -3.25
N GLY A 448 30.23 -9.12 -2.85
CA GLY A 448 30.69 -10.35 -3.49
C GLY A 448 31.10 -10.15 -4.95
N SER A 449 31.32 -11.25 -5.67
CA SER A 449 31.56 -11.24 -7.12
C SER A 449 31.25 -12.60 -7.73
N GLY A 450 30.97 -12.63 -9.03
CA GLY A 450 30.74 -13.86 -9.80
C GLY A 450 29.45 -14.63 -9.48
N TRP A 451 28.61 -14.14 -8.55
CA TRP A 451 27.39 -14.81 -8.14
C TRP A 451 26.20 -14.54 -9.08
N LEU A 452 26.26 -13.47 -9.90
CA LEU A 452 25.23 -13.12 -10.87
C LEU A 452 25.81 -13.16 -12.29
N ALA A 453 25.12 -13.82 -13.21
CA ALA A 453 25.51 -13.86 -14.61
C ALA A 453 24.31 -13.68 -15.52
N PHE A 454 24.55 -13.10 -16.70
CA PHE A 454 23.60 -13.20 -17.80
C PHE A 454 23.47 -14.67 -18.22
N GLY A 455 22.25 -15.18 -18.33
CA GLY A 455 22.00 -16.59 -18.62
C GLY A 455 20.74 -17.13 -17.92
N GLY A 456 20.68 -18.44 -17.72
CA GLY A 456 19.50 -19.12 -17.20
C GLY A 456 18.79 -19.96 -18.28
N THR A 457 17.50 -20.25 -18.09
CA THR A 457 16.66 -20.93 -19.10
C THR A 457 16.48 -20.13 -20.40
N GLN A 458 16.75 -18.82 -20.38
CA GLN A 458 16.58 -17.90 -21.51
C GLN A 458 17.89 -17.58 -22.27
N GLY A 459 19.05 -18.11 -21.85
CA GLY A 459 20.35 -17.93 -22.53
C GLY A 459 21.05 -16.57 -22.26
N PRO A 460 22.36 -16.42 -22.54
CA PRO A 460 23.09 -15.19 -22.27
C PRO A 460 22.94 -14.17 -23.39
N VAL A 461 22.60 -12.91 -23.07
CA VAL A 461 22.64 -11.80 -24.03
C VAL A 461 23.37 -10.59 -23.43
N PRO A 462 24.71 -10.54 -23.49
CA PRO A 462 25.48 -9.38 -23.04
C PRO A 462 25.20 -8.10 -23.85
N ALA A 463 24.73 -8.24 -25.09
CA ALA A 463 24.31 -7.15 -25.94
C ALA A 463 23.23 -7.65 -26.91
N GLY A 464 22.23 -6.82 -27.15
CA GLY A 464 21.06 -7.17 -27.94
C GLY A 464 20.52 -5.99 -28.72
N THR A 465 19.38 -6.18 -29.37
CA THR A 465 18.65 -5.09 -30.01
C THR A 465 17.17 -5.34 -29.79
N VAL A 466 16.56 -4.53 -28.94
CA VAL A 466 15.13 -4.63 -28.71
C VAL A 466 14.43 -4.10 -29.97
N PRO A 467 13.62 -4.94 -30.67
CA PRO A 467 12.94 -4.51 -31.88
C PRO A 467 11.91 -3.42 -31.57
N VAL A 468 11.43 -2.75 -32.62
CA VAL A 468 10.30 -1.81 -32.52
C VAL A 468 9.01 -2.53 -32.95
N GLY A 469 7.85 -2.08 -32.49
CA GLY A 469 6.55 -2.62 -32.91
C GLY A 469 6.01 -3.70 -31.98
N SER A 470 5.82 -4.92 -32.47
CA SER A 470 5.40 -6.07 -31.67
C SER A 470 6.23 -7.29 -32.08
N PRO A 471 6.88 -8.00 -31.13
CA PRO A 471 6.65 -7.96 -29.69
C PRO A 471 7.40 -6.86 -28.91
N ASN A 472 8.10 -5.90 -29.57
CA ASN A 472 8.92 -4.79 -29.00
C ASN A 472 9.69 -5.07 -27.70
N THR A 473 10.02 -6.32 -27.43
CA THR A 473 10.55 -6.74 -26.14
C THR A 473 11.68 -7.73 -26.32
N GLU A 474 12.52 -7.80 -25.31
CA GLU A 474 13.64 -8.74 -25.22
C GLU A 474 13.77 -9.23 -23.78
N ASN A 475 13.74 -10.55 -23.56
CA ASN A 475 13.96 -11.13 -22.24
C ASN A 475 15.46 -11.26 -21.97
N ILE A 476 15.90 -10.65 -20.87
CA ILE A 476 17.27 -10.73 -20.38
C ILE A 476 17.30 -11.72 -19.22
N GLY A 477 17.78 -12.94 -19.49
CA GLY A 477 17.95 -13.96 -18.47
C GLY A 477 19.05 -13.59 -17.47
N LEU A 478 18.75 -13.77 -16.18
CA LEU A 478 19.70 -13.64 -15.09
C LEU A 478 19.77 -14.96 -14.32
N ARG A 479 20.98 -15.46 -14.10
CA ARG A 479 21.25 -16.62 -13.25
C ARG A 479 22.04 -16.20 -12.03
N ALA A 480 21.45 -16.40 -10.87
CA ALA A 480 22.14 -16.31 -9.59
C ALA A 480 22.66 -17.69 -9.18
N THR A 481 23.93 -17.76 -8.81
CA THR A 481 24.55 -18.92 -8.17
C THR A 481 24.96 -18.52 -6.76
N GLY A 482 24.33 -19.15 -5.77
CA GLY A 482 24.60 -18.89 -4.36
C GLY A 482 26.08 -19.08 -4.02
N PRO A 483 26.77 -18.05 -3.51
CA PRO A 483 28.14 -18.20 -3.04
C PRO A 483 28.27 -19.27 -1.96
N GLY A 484 29.50 -19.77 -1.74
CA GLY A 484 29.74 -20.75 -0.67
C GLY A 484 29.50 -20.17 0.74
N ALA A 485 29.74 -18.87 0.93
CA ALA A 485 29.43 -18.16 2.16
C ALA A 485 27.97 -17.69 2.14
N GLN A 486 27.28 -17.83 3.27
CA GLN A 486 25.94 -17.30 3.43
C GLN A 486 25.98 -15.79 3.59
N GLY A 487 24.96 -15.08 3.14
CA GLY A 487 24.90 -13.63 3.24
C GLY A 487 24.00 -12.98 2.20
N LEU A 488 23.92 -11.65 2.29
CA LEU A 488 23.31 -10.80 1.29
C LEU A 488 24.34 -10.42 0.22
N TYR A 489 23.97 -10.62 -1.03
CA TYR A 489 24.78 -10.32 -2.20
C TYR A 489 24.06 -9.32 -3.09
N GLN A 490 24.74 -8.21 -3.42
CA GLN A 490 24.12 -7.07 -4.12
C GLN A 490 24.88 -6.72 -5.39
N ALA A 491 24.13 -6.45 -6.45
CA ALA A 491 24.66 -6.04 -7.74
C ALA A 491 23.67 -5.10 -8.45
N THR A 492 24.15 -4.41 -9.46
CA THR A 492 23.31 -3.64 -10.37
C THR A 492 23.50 -4.19 -11.78
N VAL A 493 22.39 -4.54 -12.43
CA VAL A 493 22.37 -4.81 -13.87
C VAL A 493 22.14 -3.47 -14.58
N THR A 494 23.09 -3.07 -15.40
CA THR A 494 23.06 -1.81 -16.13
C THR A 494 22.85 -2.08 -17.61
N PHE A 495 21.80 -1.50 -18.19
CA PHE A 495 21.55 -1.49 -19.62
C PHE A 495 21.91 -0.13 -20.19
N THR A 496 22.84 -0.10 -21.14
CA THR A 496 23.29 1.10 -21.82
C THR A 496 22.79 1.06 -23.26
N TYR A 497 22.10 2.12 -23.70
CA TYR A 497 21.51 2.23 -25.04
C TYR A 497 21.64 3.66 -25.58
N ASP A 498 21.12 3.89 -26.79
CA ASP A 498 21.19 5.21 -27.46
C ASP A 498 22.63 5.72 -27.58
N SER A 499 23.48 4.88 -28.16
CA SER A 499 24.91 5.14 -28.37
C SER A 499 25.69 5.49 -27.09
N GLY A 500 25.22 4.98 -25.93
CA GLY A 500 25.87 5.23 -24.64
C GLY A 500 25.31 6.41 -23.86
N THR A 501 24.33 7.13 -24.39
CA THR A 501 23.80 8.34 -23.75
C THR A 501 22.72 8.06 -22.70
N LYS A 502 22.09 6.89 -22.74
CA LYS A 502 21.02 6.50 -21.82
C LYS A 502 21.34 5.20 -21.09
N VAL A 503 20.92 5.14 -19.83
CA VAL A 503 21.21 4.04 -18.92
C VAL A 503 19.95 3.67 -18.13
N ILE A 504 19.70 2.37 -17.97
CA ILE A 504 18.73 1.81 -17.03
C ILE A 504 19.50 0.98 -16.02
N ASN A 505 19.26 1.20 -14.73
CA ASN A 505 19.85 0.43 -13.65
C ASN A 505 18.77 -0.40 -12.98
N VAL A 506 18.99 -1.71 -12.91
CA VAL A 506 18.13 -2.67 -12.22
C VAL A 506 18.92 -3.23 -11.03
N PRO A 507 18.66 -2.77 -9.79
CA PRO A 507 19.26 -3.33 -8.59
C PRO A 507 18.87 -4.80 -8.39
N VAL A 508 19.80 -5.63 -7.91
CA VAL A 508 19.58 -7.05 -7.63
C VAL A 508 20.10 -7.41 -6.24
N ASP A 509 19.22 -7.89 -5.37
CA ASP A 509 19.53 -8.37 -4.03
C ASP A 509 19.30 -9.89 -3.94
N LEU A 510 20.38 -10.67 -3.76
CA LEU A 510 20.31 -12.12 -3.54
C LEU A 510 20.50 -12.46 -2.06
N TYR A 511 19.49 -13.10 -1.48
CA TYR A 511 19.54 -13.70 -0.15
C TYR A 511 20.09 -15.13 -0.25
N ASN A 512 21.35 -15.35 0.12
CA ASN A 512 22.00 -16.66 0.03
C ASN A 512 22.11 -17.33 1.42
N PHE A 513 21.11 -18.15 1.76
CA PHE A 513 21.02 -18.79 3.07
C PHE A 513 20.51 -20.23 2.95
N THR A 514 21.06 -21.12 3.78
CA THR A 514 20.67 -22.53 3.82
C THR A 514 19.21 -22.68 4.25
N ASN A 515 18.79 -21.87 5.22
CA ASN A 515 17.44 -21.80 5.73
C ASN A 515 16.90 -20.38 5.50
N PHE A 516 15.94 -20.26 4.60
CA PHE A 516 15.23 -19.01 4.32
C PHE A 516 13.78 -19.35 4.02
N TYR A 517 12.87 -18.82 4.82
CA TYR A 517 11.43 -19.03 4.67
C TYR A 517 10.72 -17.71 4.88
N LEU A 518 9.64 -17.50 4.12
CA LEU A 518 8.69 -16.44 4.42
C LEU A 518 7.99 -16.75 5.75
N PRO A 519 7.65 -15.74 6.55
CA PRO A 519 6.93 -15.96 7.80
C PRO A 519 5.59 -16.66 7.56
N VAL A 520 5.18 -17.50 8.52
CA VAL A 520 3.90 -18.20 8.47
C VAL A 520 3.16 -17.97 9.78
N ASP A 521 2.00 -17.32 9.65
CA ASP A 521 1.12 -16.99 10.75
C ASP A 521 0.54 -18.22 11.46
N GLN A 522 0.55 -18.15 12.78
CA GLN A 522 -0.04 -19.13 13.67
C GLN A 522 -0.88 -18.45 14.73
N ALA A 523 -2.18 -18.76 14.75
CA ALA A 523 -3.06 -18.28 15.79
C ALA A 523 -2.74 -18.94 17.14
N ILE A 524 -2.52 -18.12 18.16
CA ILE A 524 -2.49 -18.50 19.57
C ILE A 524 -3.65 -17.80 20.29
N ARG A 525 -4.13 -18.36 21.40
CA ARG A 525 -5.29 -17.83 22.14
C ARG A 525 -5.07 -17.87 23.62
N THR A 526 -5.50 -16.85 24.34
CA THR A 526 -5.79 -16.96 25.77
C THR A 526 -7.19 -17.57 25.96
N SER A 527 -7.76 -17.57 27.17
CA SER A 527 -9.17 -17.95 27.35
C SER A 527 -10.16 -16.86 26.93
N CYS A 528 -9.72 -15.62 26.74
CA CYS A 528 -10.59 -14.50 26.37
C CYS A 528 -10.13 -13.71 25.13
N ASN A 529 -8.95 -14.02 24.58
CA ASN A 529 -8.38 -13.31 23.44
C ASN A 529 -7.71 -14.28 22.45
N ARG A 530 -7.49 -13.83 21.22
CA ARG A 530 -6.71 -14.49 20.16
C ARG A 530 -5.56 -13.55 19.76
N MET A 531 -4.56 -14.04 19.05
CA MET A 531 -3.57 -13.22 18.34
C MET A 531 -2.85 -14.13 17.34
N ASN A 532 -2.56 -13.65 16.14
CA ASN A 532 -1.63 -14.37 15.25
C ASN A 532 -0.20 -14.01 15.64
N VAL A 533 0.69 -14.98 15.53
CA VAL A 533 2.13 -14.83 15.75
C VAL A 533 2.90 -15.63 14.71
N ASN A 534 4.13 -15.23 14.38
CA ASN A 534 4.94 -16.00 13.42
C ASN A 534 6.41 -16.16 13.84
N GLN A 535 7.18 -16.89 13.04
CA GLN A 535 8.58 -17.18 13.36
C GLN A 535 9.50 -15.97 13.23
N ALA A 536 9.04 -14.91 12.57
CA ALA A 536 9.81 -13.71 12.28
C ALA A 536 9.58 -12.58 13.29
N SER A 537 9.09 -12.92 14.50
CA SER A 537 8.81 -12.01 15.64
C SER A 537 7.51 -11.21 15.57
N GLU A 538 6.76 -11.35 14.48
CA GLU A 538 5.54 -10.60 14.24
C GLU A 538 4.38 -11.12 15.07
N ILE A 539 3.51 -10.19 15.48
CA ILE A 539 2.23 -10.41 16.14
C ILE A 539 1.20 -9.54 15.45
N ALA A 540 0.00 -10.08 15.21
CA ALA A 540 -1.06 -9.44 14.43
C ALA A 540 -0.59 -9.02 13.01
N ASP A 541 -1.23 -9.53 11.97
CA ASP A 541 -0.74 -9.39 10.58
C ASP A 541 -1.81 -8.75 9.70
N ASN A 542 -2.57 -7.75 10.18
CA ASN A 542 -3.58 -7.02 9.38
C ASN A 542 -4.58 -7.88 8.53
N VAL A 543 -4.65 -9.20 8.75
CA VAL A 543 -5.57 -10.10 8.04
C VAL A 543 -6.74 -10.43 8.94
N ASP A 544 -7.93 -10.46 8.35
CA ASP A 544 -9.17 -10.83 9.03
C ASP A 544 -9.00 -12.10 9.88
N GLY A 545 -9.04 -11.94 11.21
CA GLY A 545 -8.89 -13.03 12.18
C GLY A 545 -7.55 -13.11 12.92
N SER A 546 -6.65 -12.14 12.72
CA SER A 546 -5.38 -11.92 13.47
C SER A 546 -5.56 -11.28 14.86
N ARG A 547 -6.80 -11.21 15.35
CA ARG A 547 -7.29 -10.28 16.37
C ARG A 547 -6.75 -10.49 17.77
N PHE A 548 -6.04 -9.50 18.33
CA PHE A 548 -6.07 -9.18 19.76
C PHE A 548 -7.30 -8.28 20.01
N SER A 549 -8.41 -8.82 20.52
CA SER A 549 -9.63 -8.04 20.80
C SER A 549 -10.39 -8.59 22.01
N TYR A 550 -10.74 -7.70 22.95
CA TYR A 550 -11.54 -8.02 24.14
C TYR A 550 -13.03 -7.74 23.98
N PHE A 551 -13.46 -7.15 22.86
CA PHE A 551 -14.81 -6.62 22.69
C PHE A 551 -15.41 -7.10 21.37
N SER A 552 -16.66 -7.56 21.43
CA SER A 552 -17.38 -8.08 20.26
C SER A 552 -17.73 -7.02 19.22
N ASP A 553 -17.58 -5.74 19.57
CA ASP A 553 -17.95 -4.56 18.78
C ASP A 553 -16.78 -3.92 18.01
N ALA A 554 -15.55 -4.40 18.20
CA ALA A 554 -14.34 -3.77 17.65
C ALA A 554 -13.62 -4.66 16.63
N THR A 555 -13.20 -4.03 15.54
CA THR A 555 -12.30 -4.56 14.52
C THR A 555 -10.87 -4.24 14.94
N ASP A 556 -10.25 -5.17 15.69
CA ASP A 556 -8.80 -5.22 16.00
C ASP A 556 -8.20 -4.09 16.85
N TYR A 557 -7.71 -4.43 18.06
CA TYR A 557 -7.00 -3.47 18.93
C TYR A 557 -5.52 -3.36 18.57
N LEU A 558 -4.96 -4.44 18.01
CA LEU A 558 -3.57 -4.56 17.59
C LEU A 558 -3.54 -4.81 16.11
N TYR A 559 -2.99 -3.85 15.38
CA TYR A 559 -2.87 -3.93 13.93
C TYR A 559 -1.70 -4.84 13.58
N ASP A 560 -0.52 -4.51 14.11
CA ASP A 560 0.69 -5.34 14.05
C ASP A 560 1.72 -4.97 15.13
N GLY A 561 2.73 -5.83 15.28
CA GLY A 561 3.88 -5.59 16.13
C GLY A 561 5.01 -6.58 15.86
N PHE A 562 6.25 -6.16 16.03
CA PHE A 562 7.42 -6.96 15.65
C PHE A 562 8.69 -6.44 16.33
N LEU A 563 9.76 -7.23 16.22
CA LEU A 563 11.07 -6.92 16.78
C LEU A 563 11.87 -5.96 15.88
N ILE A 564 12.42 -4.91 16.48
CA ILE A 564 13.38 -3.99 15.86
C ILE A 564 14.78 -4.33 16.38
N LEU A 565 15.73 -4.54 15.47
CA LEU A 565 17.14 -4.82 15.78
C LEU A 565 18.01 -3.85 15.01
N GLY A 566 19.06 -3.27 15.59
CA GLY A 566 20.05 -2.47 14.85
C GLY A 566 21.32 -2.10 15.61
N ASN A 567 22.15 -1.20 15.06
CA ASN A 567 23.35 -0.71 15.74
C ASN A 567 23.68 0.75 15.38
N SER A 568 24.54 1.41 16.16
CA SER A 568 24.88 2.83 16.00
C SER A 568 25.74 3.18 14.77
N ALA A 569 26.32 2.19 14.08
CA ALA A 569 27.12 2.38 12.86
C ALA A 569 26.32 2.12 11.57
N THR A 570 25.26 1.30 11.68
CA THR A 570 24.38 0.91 10.59
C THR A 570 22.99 0.62 11.18
N ASN A 571 22.01 1.50 10.91
CA ASN A 571 20.61 1.31 11.30
C ASN A 571 20.15 -0.06 10.79
N LEU A 572 19.83 -1.04 11.65
CA LEU A 572 19.19 -2.27 11.18
C LEU A 572 17.67 -2.26 11.41
N THR A 573 17.00 -3.05 10.57
CA THR A 573 15.60 -3.52 10.57
C THR A 573 14.53 -2.49 10.92
N TYR A 574 13.95 -1.89 9.90
CA TYR A 574 12.68 -1.20 10.03
C TYR A 574 11.73 -1.65 8.92
N SER A 575 10.73 -2.45 9.28
CA SER A 575 9.41 -2.41 8.62
C SER A 575 8.44 -2.12 9.74
N THR A 576 7.67 -1.04 9.68
CA THR A 576 6.60 -0.81 10.65
C THR A 576 5.32 -1.52 10.38
N PHE A 577 5.19 -2.15 9.21
CA PHE A 577 3.98 -2.84 8.83
C PHE A 577 4.25 -4.18 8.15
N GLY A 578 3.49 -5.21 8.53
CA GLY A 578 3.56 -6.56 7.94
C GLY A 578 3.14 -6.64 6.47
N GLY A 579 2.50 -5.58 5.96
CA GLY A 579 2.12 -5.48 4.56
C GLY A 579 3.32 -5.15 3.66
N ALA A 580 3.41 -5.81 2.52
CA ALA A 580 4.40 -5.59 1.45
C ALA A 580 4.39 -4.17 0.81
N GLY A 581 3.81 -3.16 1.47
CA GLY A 581 3.73 -1.78 1.03
C GLY A 581 4.90 -0.93 1.52
N SER A 582 6.02 -0.97 0.80
CA SER A 582 7.01 0.12 0.67
C SER A 582 7.84 0.63 1.88
N ALA A 583 7.56 0.29 3.14
CA ALA A 583 8.46 0.65 4.25
C ALA A 583 9.57 -0.41 4.43
N GLY A 584 10.84 -0.02 4.35
CA GLY A 584 11.99 -0.92 4.55
C GLY A 584 12.61 -1.54 3.30
N LEU A 585 12.35 -1.01 2.09
CA LEU A 585 13.11 -1.43 0.92
C LEU A 585 14.61 -1.10 1.10
N PRO A 586 15.50 -2.09 0.94
CA PRO A 586 16.94 -1.92 1.08
C PRO A 586 17.50 -0.70 0.37
N THR A 587 18.41 0.04 0.98
CA THR A 587 19.31 0.93 0.23
C THR A 587 20.76 0.50 0.46
N VAL A 588 21.67 0.96 -0.40
CA VAL A 588 23.11 0.72 -0.21
C VAL A 588 23.61 1.32 1.11
N SER A 589 22.94 2.37 1.60
CA SER A 589 23.21 3.05 2.88
C SER A 589 22.42 2.46 4.07
N ASN A 590 21.32 1.75 3.83
CA ASN A 590 20.51 1.05 4.83
C ASN A 590 20.26 -0.39 4.35
N PRO A 591 21.22 -1.31 4.54
CA PRO A 591 21.17 -2.64 4.00
C PRO A 591 20.32 -3.60 4.86
N TYR A 592 19.32 -3.12 5.59
CA TYR A 592 18.56 -3.95 6.52
C TYR A 592 17.05 -3.76 6.35
N GLY A 593 16.42 -4.78 5.75
CA GLY A 593 14.97 -4.94 5.59
C GLY A 593 14.46 -6.13 6.42
N PHE A 594 13.33 -6.73 6.02
CA PHE A 594 12.59 -7.81 6.71
C PHE A 594 13.43 -8.85 7.47
N LEU A 595 13.03 -9.14 8.72
CA LEU A 595 13.40 -10.38 9.41
C LEU A 595 12.78 -11.57 8.67
N TYR A 596 13.51 -12.68 8.55
CA TYR A 596 12.99 -13.87 7.87
C TYR A 596 13.05 -15.10 8.76
N ALA A 597 12.18 -16.05 8.47
CA ALA A 597 12.07 -17.29 9.23
C ALA A 597 13.19 -18.27 8.85
N ALA A 598 13.73 -18.95 9.86
CA ALA A 598 14.70 -20.03 9.73
C ALA A 598 14.03 -21.40 9.56
N SER A 599 12.70 -21.47 9.60
CA SER A 599 11.92 -22.71 9.49
C SER A 599 10.62 -22.47 8.71
N PRO A 600 10.09 -23.49 8.00
CA PRO A 600 8.89 -23.35 7.19
C PRO A 600 7.58 -23.27 8.01
N THR A 601 7.61 -23.52 9.32
CA THR A 601 6.40 -23.62 10.16
C THR A 601 6.60 -23.01 11.53
N THR A 602 5.62 -22.28 12.03
CA THR A 602 5.59 -21.85 13.44
C THR A 602 5.24 -23.05 14.32
N THR A 603 6.05 -23.30 15.35
CA THR A 603 5.78 -24.39 16.30
C THR A 603 4.63 -23.97 17.21
N TYR A 604 3.68 -24.87 17.47
CA TYR A 604 2.53 -24.61 18.34
C TYR A 604 2.29 -25.78 19.30
N ASP A 605 2.08 -25.48 20.58
CA ASP A 605 1.71 -26.45 21.61
C ASP A 605 0.63 -25.87 22.53
N SER A 606 -0.47 -26.61 22.65
CA SER A 606 -1.58 -26.26 23.56
C SER A 606 -1.86 -27.34 24.60
N THR A 607 -1.08 -28.42 24.64
CA THR A 607 -1.38 -29.63 25.40
C THR A 607 -0.38 -29.92 26.51
N THR A 608 0.91 -29.62 26.31
CA THR A 608 1.96 -29.98 27.28
C THR A 608 1.89 -29.13 28.55
N PHE A 609 1.58 -27.84 28.42
CA PHE A 609 1.55 -26.91 29.54
C PHE A 609 0.13 -26.74 30.08
N ALA A 610 -0.07 -26.98 31.37
CA ALA A 610 -1.39 -26.91 31.99
C ALA A 610 -1.98 -25.49 32.00
N ASN A 611 -1.13 -24.47 32.22
CA ASN A 611 -1.55 -23.11 32.55
C ASN A 611 -1.51 -22.12 31.37
N TYR A 612 -0.86 -22.48 30.25
CA TYR A 612 -0.73 -21.63 29.08
C TYR A 612 -0.67 -22.42 27.77
N ARG A 613 -0.83 -21.73 26.65
CA ARG A 613 -0.52 -22.18 25.29
C ARG A 613 0.79 -21.54 24.86
N TYR A 614 1.46 -22.18 23.91
CA TYR A 614 2.79 -21.83 23.50
C TYR A 614 2.90 -21.85 21.97
N ALA A 615 3.56 -20.84 21.40
CA ALA A 615 4.03 -20.87 20.03
C ALA A 615 5.47 -20.40 19.98
N SER A 616 6.25 -20.84 18.98
CA SER A 616 7.61 -20.35 18.81
C SER A 616 8.12 -20.46 17.40
N GLY A 617 9.12 -19.64 17.10
CA GLY A 617 9.91 -19.76 15.89
C GLY A 617 11.31 -19.21 16.08
N GLN A 618 12.10 -19.38 15.03
CA GLN A 618 13.44 -18.82 14.93
C GLN A 618 13.56 -18.13 13.59
N GLY A 619 14.35 -17.06 13.58
CA GLY A 619 14.65 -16.31 12.39
C GLY A 619 16.01 -15.66 12.46
N TYR A 620 16.31 -14.94 11.41
CA TYR A 620 17.54 -14.18 11.29
C TYR A 620 17.24 -12.76 10.82
N ASN A 621 18.13 -11.85 11.17
CA ASN A 621 18.18 -10.57 10.46
C ASN A 621 18.68 -10.78 9.02
N ARG A 622 18.50 -9.75 8.17
CA ARG A 622 18.76 -9.80 6.73
C ARG A 622 20.07 -10.48 6.31
N ASP A 623 21.16 -10.24 7.01
CA ASP A 623 22.48 -10.79 6.69
C ASP A 623 22.88 -12.02 7.51
N SER A 624 21.98 -12.58 8.34
CA SER A 624 22.26 -13.70 9.26
C SER A 624 23.36 -13.44 10.28
N THR A 625 23.69 -12.19 10.59
CA THR A 625 24.64 -11.88 11.68
C THR A 625 24.02 -12.05 13.06
N ILE A 626 22.70 -11.87 13.18
CA ILE A 626 21.92 -12.04 14.40
C ILE A 626 20.87 -13.14 14.15
N GLN A 627 20.89 -14.13 15.03
CA GLN A 627 19.80 -15.08 15.16
C GLN A 627 18.87 -14.62 16.28
N PHE A 628 17.56 -14.71 16.05
CA PHE A 628 16.58 -14.52 17.10
C PHE A 628 15.68 -15.75 17.21
N ARG A 629 15.20 -15.95 18.44
CA ARG A 629 14.12 -16.86 18.76
C ARG A 629 12.98 -16.05 19.35
N SER A 630 11.77 -16.33 18.89
CA SER A 630 10.54 -15.72 19.38
C SER A 630 9.70 -16.81 20.04
N ASP A 631 9.39 -16.64 21.32
CA ASP A 631 8.57 -17.55 22.11
C ASP A 631 7.34 -16.80 22.63
N TYR A 632 6.15 -17.29 22.29
CA TYR A 632 4.86 -16.65 22.55
C TYR A 632 4.07 -17.48 23.56
N TYR A 633 3.67 -16.87 24.67
CA TYR A 633 2.95 -17.52 25.76
C TYR A 633 1.59 -16.88 25.96
N ALA A 634 0.54 -17.71 25.99
CA ALA A 634 -0.85 -17.26 26.12
C ALA A 634 -1.54 -17.99 27.29
N PRO A 635 -1.85 -17.32 28.40
CA PRO A 635 -2.47 -17.94 29.57
C PRO A 635 -3.83 -18.59 29.28
N LYS A 636 -4.11 -19.72 29.93
CA LYS A 636 -5.37 -20.47 29.82
C LYS A 636 -6.40 -20.09 30.89
N ASN A 637 -5.96 -19.48 31.99
CA ASN A 637 -6.84 -19.13 33.09
C ASN A 637 -7.65 -17.86 32.76
N PRO A 638 -8.99 -17.88 32.86
CA PRO A 638 -9.84 -16.70 32.69
C PRO A 638 -9.45 -15.48 33.53
N GLY A 639 -8.85 -15.68 34.70
CA GLY A 639 -8.40 -14.57 35.56
C GLY A 639 -7.12 -13.86 35.07
N THR A 640 -6.36 -14.46 34.16
CA THR A 640 -5.06 -13.95 33.68
C THR A 640 -4.98 -13.92 32.16
N CYS A 641 -6.13 -13.83 31.47
CA CYS A 641 -6.20 -13.99 30.02
C CYS A 641 -6.00 -12.69 29.23
N ASN A 642 -5.72 -11.61 29.96
CA ASN A 642 -5.70 -10.23 29.46
C ASN A 642 -4.31 -9.77 28.96
N PHE A 643 -3.36 -10.69 28.84
CA PHE A 643 -2.04 -10.43 28.30
C PHE A 643 -1.49 -11.61 27.48
N TYR A 644 -0.48 -11.31 26.66
CA TYR A 644 0.46 -12.29 26.13
C TYR A 644 1.87 -11.95 26.63
N ALA A 645 2.66 -12.99 26.90
CA ALA A 645 4.07 -12.84 27.21
C ALA A 645 4.88 -13.26 25.99
N LEU A 646 5.67 -12.33 25.45
CA LEU A 646 6.58 -12.54 24.34
C LEU A 646 7.99 -12.63 24.91
N VAL A 647 8.71 -13.71 24.66
CA VAL A 647 10.11 -13.85 25.10
C VAL A 647 10.99 -13.98 23.87
N PHE A 648 11.99 -13.11 23.80
CA PHE A 648 12.93 -13.08 22.71
C PHE A 648 14.33 -13.44 23.21
N THR A 649 15.02 -14.25 22.44
CA THR A 649 16.44 -14.57 22.69
C THR A 649 17.24 -14.28 21.44
N LEU A 650 18.19 -13.36 21.56
CA LEU A 650 19.08 -12.94 20.49
C LEU A 650 20.46 -13.55 20.73
N LYS A 651 21.01 -14.10 19.66
CA LYS A 651 22.34 -14.71 19.65
C LYS A 651 23.05 -14.32 18.36
N LYS A 652 24.35 -14.59 18.34
CA LYS A 652 25.12 -14.60 17.10
C LYS A 652 24.50 -15.56 16.08
N GLY A 653 24.29 -15.04 14.86
CA GLY A 653 23.86 -15.81 13.70
C GLY A 653 25.01 -16.45 12.91
N PRO A 654 24.70 -17.27 11.90
CA PRO A 654 25.69 -18.06 11.17
C PRO A 654 26.67 -17.23 10.32
N ASN A 655 26.35 -15.97 9.97
CA ASN A 655 27.23 -15.08 9.22
C ASN A 655 28.13 -14.20 10.11
N GLY A 656 28.03 -14.32 11.46
CA GLY A 656 28.93 -13.68 12.42
C GLY A 656 29.95 -14.60 13.10
N PRO A 657 30.65 -15.52 12.40
CA PRO A 657 31.31 -16.68 13.03
C PRO A 657 32.49 -16.37 13.96
N ALA A 658 33.07 -15.16 13.94
CA ALA A 658 34.30 -14.85 14.69
C ALA A 658 34.29 -13.55 15.52
N GLY A 659 33.23 -12.73 15.48
CA GLY A 659 33.22 -11.40 16.10
C GLY A 659 32.14 -11.24 17.15
N THR A 660 32.49 -10.61 18.26
CA THR A 660 31.55 -9.94 19.17
C THR A 660 30.61 -9.03 18.36
N ILE A 661 29.30 -9.15 18.56
CA ILE A 661 28.33 -8.15 18.09
C ILE A 661 28.45 -6.97 19.05
N ASN A 662 28.76 -5.78 18.53
CA ASN A 662 28.90 -4.56 19.33
C ASN A 662 27.78 -3.59 18.99
N ASN A 663 27.50 -2.69 19.93
CA ASN A 663 26.57 -1.57 19.78
C ASN A 663 25.15 -2.00 19.36
N LEU A 664 24.69 -3.18 19.79
CA LEU A 664 23.37 -3.69 19.45
C LEU A 664 22.29 -2.91 20.20
N THR A 665 21.38 -2.29 19.44
CA THR A 665 20.14 -1.71 19.93
C THR A 665 18.98 -2.62 19.55
N VAL A 666 18.06 -2.83 20.49
CA VAL A 666 16.90 -3.70 20.36
C VAL A 666 15.68 -2.98 20.85
N GLY A 667 14.63 -2.97 20.04
CA GLY A 667 13.32 -2.47 20.38
C GLY A 667 12.22 -3.44 19.99
N TYR A 668 11.01 -3.14 20.46
CA TYR A 668 9.79 -3.81 20.04
C TYR A 668 8.77 -2.74 19.72
N TYR A 669 8.21 -2.80 18.52
CA TYR A 669 7.20 -1.88 18.04
C TYR A 669 5.84 -2.57 18.02
N ALA A 670 4.79 -1.80 18.27
CA ALA A 670 3.43 -2.20 17.99
C ALA A 670 2.62 -0.99 17.53
N ASP A 671 1.85 -1.17 16.46
CA ASP A 671 0.80 -0.25 16.06
C ASP A 671 -0.53 -0.69 16.66
N TRP A 672 -1.11 0.22 17.43
CA TRP A 672 -2.26 -0.09 18.27
C TRP A 672 -3.41 0.87 17.97
N ASP A 673 -4.37 0.34 17.23
CA ASP A 673 -5.65 0.97 16.97
C ASP A 673 -6.61 0.70 18.12
N ILE A 674 -6.31 1.23 19.32
CA ILE A 674 -7.28 1.13 20.42
C ILE A 674 -8.57 1.82 19.95
N PRO A 675 -9.74 1.16 19.95
CA PRO A 675 -10.93 1.72 19.32
C PRO A 675 -11.25 3.13 19.82
N ALA A 676 -11.52 4.04 18.89
CA ALA A 676 -11.93 5.43 19.14
C ALA A 676 -13.05 5.86 18.18
N ASP A 677 -13.71 6.96 18.50
CA ASP A 677 -14.90 7.43 17.78
C ASP A 677 -14.63 7.86 16.33
N THR A 678 -13.40 8.27 16.03
CA THR A 678 -12.94 8.78 14.74
C THR A 678 -12.06 7.79 13.98
N GLY A 679 -11.90 6.56 14.47
CA GLY A 679 -11.00 5.56 13.88
C GLY A 679 -9.87 5.17 14.85
N SER A 680 -8.62 5.49 14.47
CA SER A 680 -7.37 5.14 15.17
C SER A 680 -6.88 6.21 16.18
N ASP A 681 -7.69 7.24 16.46
CA ASP A 681 -7.27 8.37 17.27
C ASP A 681 -7.14 8.05 18.77
N ASN A 682 -5.91 7.99 19.27
CA ASN A 682 -5.55 7.50 20.58
C ASN A 682 -4.84 8.55 21.44
N ARG A 683 -4.80 8.28 22.76
CA ARG A 683 -3.99 9.01 23.74
C ARG A 683 -2.84 8.13 24.21
N GLY A 684 -1.62 8.64 24.22
CA GLY A 684 -0.44 7.93 24.69
C GLY A 684 -0.06 8.23 26.15
N GLY A 685 0.66 7.29 26.78
CA GLY A 685 1.21 7.45 28.13
C GLY A 685 2.39 6.52 28.41
N GLY A 686 3.02 6.70 29.56
CA GLY A 686 4.14 5.88 30.02
C GLY A 686 4.17 5.73 31.54
N ASP A 687 4.71 4.61 32.02
CA ASP A 687 4.95 4.33 33.44
C ASP A 687 6.36 3.73 33.57
N ALA A 688 7.26 4.54 34.13
CA ALA A 688 8.65 4.16 34.33
C ALA A 688 8.83 3.10 35.43
N THR A 689 7.93 3.04 36.41
CA THR A 689 7.98 2.02 37.48
C THR A 689 7.79 0.63 36.91
N ARG A 690 6.89 0.48 35.93
CA ARG A 690 6.59 -0.80 35.24
C ARG A 690 7.35 -1.00 33.95
N SER A 691 8.22 -0.07 33.59
CA SER A 691 8.91 -0.07 32.29
C SER A 691 7.95 -0.25 31.11
N MET A 692 6.84 0.52 31.11
CA MET A 692 5.78 0.37 30.10
C MET A 692 5.42 1.68 29.40
N VAL A 693 4.95 1.52 28.17
CA VAL A 693 4.20 2.54 27.42
C VAL A 693 2.81 2.01 27.13
N PHE A 694 1.85 2.92 27.03
CA PHE A 694 0.45 2.54 26.85
C PHE A 694 -0.29 3.52 25.95
N GLN A 695 -1.40 3.04 25.39
CA GLN A 695 -2.37 3.84 24.67
C GLN A 695 -3.76 3.64 25.26
N ALA A 696 -4.59 4.66 25.07
CA ALA A 696 -5.98 4.68 25.48
C ALA A 696 -6.85 5.20 24.34
N GLY A 697 -8.05 4.64 24.21
CA GLY A 697 -9.06 5.13 23.28
C GLY A 697 -9.55 6.53 23.63
N SER A 698 -10.27 7.14 22.70
CA SER A 698 -10.83 8.47 22.85
C SER A 698 -12.28 8.56 22.35
N ASP A 699 -13.09 9.36 23.06
CA ASP A 699 -14.48 9.64 22.70
C ASP A 699 -14.63 11.11 22.27
N PHE A 700 -15.31 11.33 21.15
CA PHE A 700 -15.80 12.64 20.74
C PHE A 700 -17.33 12.69 20.75
N GLU A 701 -18.06 11.66 20.27
CA GLU A 701 -19.55 11.63 20.21
C GLU A 701 -20.18 10.19 20.11
N SER A 702 -19.60 9.14 20.69
CA SER A 702 -20.13 7.74 20.61
C SER A 702 -20.99 7.29 21.81
N PRO A 703 -21.96 6.36 21.60
CA PRO A 703 -22.67 5.69 22.70
C PRO A 703 -21.81 4.65 23.45
N LEU A 704 -20.65 4.28 22.89
CA LEU A 704 -19.65 3.42 23.54
C LEU A 704 -18.65 4.32 24.27
N ASN A 705 -18.36 4.03 25.54
CA ASN A 705 -17.29 4.72 26.26
C ASN A 705 -15.95 4.08 25.84
N ASN A 706 -15.22 4.71 24.92
CA ASN A 706 -13.91 4.25 24.47
C ASN A 706 -12.77 4.82 25.32
N GLU A 707 -13.02 5.84 26.14
CA GLU A 707 -12.02 6.37 27.09
C GLU A 707 -11.57 5.34 28.14
N ILE A 708 -12.34 4.27 28.32
CA ILE A 708 -12.03 3.14 29.20
C ILE A 708 -11.28 2.01 28.48
N ARG A 709 -10.88 2.14 27.21
CA ARG A 709 -10.15 1.09 26.49
C ARG A 709 -8.66 1.40 26.55
N TYR A 710 -7.86 0.43 26.98
CA TYR A 710 -6.42 0.59 27.15
C TYR A 710 -5.67 -0.64 26.67
N GLY A 711 -4.45 -0.41 26.22
CA GLY A 711 -3.43 -1.42 26.20
C GLY A 711 -2.07 -0.87 26.59
N ALA A 712 -1.15 -1.76 27.01
CA ALA A 712 0.26 -1.47 27.22
C ALA A 712 1.23 -2.48 26.56
N LEU A 713 2.43 -1.99 26.24
CA LEU A 713 3.64 -2.79 26.14
C LEU A 713 4.48 -2.60 27.41
N GLY A 714 4.76 -3.69 28.14
CA GLY A 714 5.72 -3.71 29.25
C GLY A 714 7.00 -4.44 28.89
N GLY A 715 8.17 -3.94 29.28
CA GLY A 715 9.47 -4.51 28.92
C GLY A 715 10.28 -5.00 30.11
N VAL A 716 10.93 -6.17 29.97
CA VAL A 716 11.78 -6.77 31.02
C VAL A 716 13.01 -7.43 30.42
N ARG A 717 14.18 -7.32 31.05
CA ARG A 717 15.39 -8.04 30.64
C ARG A 717 15.73 -9.18 31.59
N ASP A 718 16.18 -10.30 31.02
CA ASP A 718 16.55 -11.52 31.76
C ASP A 718 17.87 -11.37 32.54
N ASP A 719 18.72 -10.42 32.15
CA ASP A 719 20.00 -10.13 32.80
C ASP A 719 19.88 -9.19 34.02
N GLY A 720 18.66 -8.79 34.37
CA GLY A 720 18.38 -7.89 35.49
C GLY A 720 18.74 -6.42 35.24
N ASN A 721 19.23 -6.07 34.04
CA ASN A 721 19.42 -4.68 33.66
C ASN A 721 18.06 -4.01 33.37
N PRO A 722 17.90 -2.71 33.63
CA PRO A 722 16.70 -2.00 33.21
C PRO A 722 16.60 -1.96 31.69
N VAL A 723 15.37 -1.94 31.17
CA VAL A 723 15.16 -1.55 29.77
C VAL A 723 15.59 -0.10 29.56
N VAL A 724 15.92 0.26 28.33
CA VAL A 724 16.37 1.63 28.03
C VAL A 724 15.22 2.63 28.19
N GLY A 725 14.02 2.28 27.76
CA GLY A 725 12.85 3.13 27.91
C GLY A 725 11.76 2.77 26.92
N GLY A 726 10.82 3.66 26.72
CA GLY A 726 9.82 3.53 25.67
C GLY A 726 9.20 4.88 25.30
N PHE A 727 8.54 4.92 24.17
CA PHE A 727 7.79 6.10 23.78
C PHE A 727 6.55 5.75 22.95
N VAL A 728 5.59 6.67 22.95
CA VAL A 728 4.45 6.69 22.04
C VAL A 728 4.68 7.83 21.04
N VAL A 729 4.43 7.60 19.76
CA VAL A 729 4.66 8.57 18.68
C VAL A 729 3.48 8.68 17.73
N SER A 730 3.31 9.87 17.17
CA SER A 730 2.38 10.16 16.08
C SER A 730 2.78 9.42 14.81
N ASN A 731 1.89 8.56 14.34
CA ASN A 731 2.07 7.84 13.08
C ASN A 731 2.19 8.81 11.89
N PRO A 732 1.34 9.85 11.74
CA PRO A 732 1.46 10.86 10.67
C PRO A 732 2.71 11.75 10.71
N ILE A 733 3.56 11.69 11.73
CA ILE A 733 4.80 12.48 11.77
C ILE A 733 6.00 11.57 11.57
N TYR A 734 6.02 10.46 12.30
CA TYR A 734 7.21 9.63 12.43
C TYR A 734 7.11 8.39 11.56
N ILE A 735 5.92 7.90 11.29
CA ILE A 735 5.75 6.63 10.59
C ILE A 735 5.47 6.90 9.11
N TYR A 736 4.41 7.67 8.80
CA TYR A 736 4.06 8.14 7.46
C TYR A 736 3.83 9.66 7.43
N PRO A 737 4.88 10.50 7.44
CA PRO A 737 4.71 11.92 7.21
C PRO A 737 4.07 12.21 5.85
N GLU A 738 3.35 13.34 5.72
CA GLU A 738 2.64 13.79 4.50
C GLU A 738 3.52 13.85 3.21
N VAL A 739 4.83 13.62 3.34
CA VAL A 739 5.86 13.56 2.30
C VAL A 739 6.35 12.14 1.98
N GLY A 740 5.68 11.10 2.52
CA GLY A 740 6.04 9.69 2.39
C GLY A 740 6.76 9.15 3.63
N TRP A 741 7.00 7.83 3.67
CA TRP A 741 7.67 7.15 4.79
C TRP A 741 9.07 7.71 5.08
N GLU A 742 9.31 8.14 6.33
CA GLU A 742 10.67 8.48 6.79
C GLU A 742 11.31 7.25 7.45
N ASN A 743 12.14 6.52 6.69
CA ASN A 743 12.71 5.24 7.12
C ASN A 743 13.60 5.27 8.38
N ASP A 744 14.05 6.44 8.85
CA ASP A 744 15.02 6.56 9.96
C ASP A 744 14.48 7.35 11.18
N SER A 745 13.27 7.89 11.11
CA SER A 745 12.68 8.77 12.15
C SER A 745 12.50 8.03 13.50
N LEU A 746 11.98 6.80 13.49
CA LEU A 746 11.80 5.98 14.69
C LEU A 746 13.15 5.56 15.26
N TRP A 747 14.08 5.14 14.38
CA TRP A 747 15.43 4.75 14.78
C TRP A 747 16.17 5.88 15.49
N ASN A 748 16.13 7.09 14.92
CA ASN A 748 16.75 8.27 15.52
C ASN A 748 16.17 8.58 16.91
N LYS A 749 14.87 8.35 17.13
CA LYS A 749 14.26 8.44 18.46
C LYS A 749 14.75 7.34 19.39
N MET A 750 14.81 6.10 18.93
CA MET A 750 15.30 4.97 19.71
C MET A 750 16.74 5.21 20.19
N GLU A 751 17.60 5.80 19.36
CA GLU A 751 19.01 6.10 19.71
C GLU A 751 19.14 7.38 20.56
N ALA A 752 18.24 8.35 20.41
CA ALA A 752 18.23 9.60 21.19
C ALA A 752 17.51 9.47 22.55
N LEU A 753 16.73 8.41 22.78
CA LEU A 753 15.92 8.25 23.99
C LEU A 753 16.82 8.21 25.23
N THR A 754 16.45 8.96 26.27
CA THR A 754 17.18 8.94 27.55
C THR A 754 16.86 7.66 28.33
N VAL A 755 17.86 7.03 28.93
CA VAL A 755 17.67 5.81 29.74
C VAL A 755 16.68 6.07 30.88
N GLY A 756 15.71 5.16 31.06
CA GLY A 756 14.63 5.26 32.04
C GLY A 756 13.48 6.20 31.62
N SER A 757 13.49 6.71 30.39
CA SER A 757 12.45 7.61 29.89
C SER A 757 11.30 6.83 29.24
N PHE A 758 10.07 7.14 29.69
CA PHE A 758 8.82 6.60 29.17
C PHE A 758 7.90 7.75 28.82
N THR A 759 7.81 8.09 27.52
CA THR A 759 7.20 9.36 27.08
C THR A 759 5.98 9.15 26.19
N ALA A 760 4.95 9.96 26.40
CA ALA A 760 3.85 10.09 25.46
C ALA A 760 4.23 10.99 24.27
N ALA A 761 3.49 10.88 23.16
CA ALA A 761 3.64 11.75 22.00
C ALA A 761 3.34 13.22 22.39
N ALA A 762 4.08 14.16 21.80
CA ALA A 762 3.72 15.58 21.83
C ALA A 762 2.77 15.86 20.66
N ALA A 763 1.50 16.14 20.95
CA ALA A 763 0.46 16.38 19.94
C ALA A 763 0.88 17.40 18.87
N HIS A 764 0.79 17.01 17.59
CA HIS A 764 1.20 17.82 16.44
C HIS A 764 0.13 18.82 15.99
N GLN A 765 -0.17 19.76 16.88
CA GLN A 765 -1.06 20.89 16.59
C GLN A 765 -2.53 20.49 16.39
N TRP A 766 -3.30 20.43 17.48
CA TRP A 766 -4.66 20.96 17.50
C TRP A 766 -4.88 21.57 18.90
N PRO A 767 -5.39 22.81 19.03
CA PRO A 767 -5.38 23.53 20.30
C PRO A 767 -6.52 23.03 21.22
N SER A 768 -6.39 21.81 21.76
CA SER A 768 -6.97 21.29 23.00
C SER A 768 -6.91 19.75 23.03
N GLY A 769 -5.92 19.16 23.73
CA GLY A 769 -5.97 17.73 24.11
C GLY A 769 -6.02 16.70 22.98
N ALA A 770 -5.34 16.96 21.85
CA ALA A 770 -5.49 16.20 20.61
C ALA A 770 -5.15 14.70 20.74
N VAL A 771 -6.04 13.90 20.17
CA VAL A 771 -5.92 12.48 19.87
C VAL A 771 -5.36 12.34 18.46
N GLU A 772 -4.63 11.27 18.19
CA GLU A 772 -4.08 11.00 16.86
C GLU A 772 -3.83 9.51 16.69
N ASP A 773 -3.61 9.09 15.44
CA ASP A 773 -3.09 7.77 15.13
C ASP A 773 -1.66 7.61 15.69
N LEU A 774 -1.47 6.65 16.58
CA LEU A 774 -0.29 6.52 17.43
C LEU A 774 0.28 5.10 17.38
N SER A 775 1.60 5.00 17.50
CA SER A 775 2.30 3.73 17.75
C SER A 775 3.15 3.78 19.00
N MET A 776 3.44 2.59 19.54
CA MET A 776 4.33 2.43 20.69
C MET A 776 5.64 1.76 20.31
N THR A 777 6.70 2.15 21.00
CA THR A 777 7.98 1.45 20.92
C THR A 777 8.60 1.32 22.29
N LEU A 778 8.94 0.09 22.66
CA LEU A 778 9.85 -0.20 23.77
C LEU A 778 11.26 -0.29 23.22
N VAL A 779 12.21 0.37 23.88
CA VAL A 779 13.65 0.19 23.63
C VAL A 779 14.18 -0.69 24.76
N LEU A 780 14.35 -1.97 24.45
CA LEU A 780 14.72 -2.99 25.44
C LEU A 780 16.19 -2.85 25.80
N ALA A 781 17.05 -2.59 24.81
CA ALA A 781 18.48 -2.47 25.03
C ALA A 781 19.12 -1.54 24.00
N ARG A 782 20.19 -0.85 24.39
CA ARG A 782 21.04 -0.02 23.52
C ARG A 782 22.49 -0.31 23.82
N ASP A 783 23.35 -0.16 22.81
CA ASP A 783 24.79 -0.33 22.90
C ASP A 783 25.23 -1.69 23.47
N GLN A 784 24.42 -2.73 23.24
CA GLN A 784 24.68 -4.05 23.80
C GLN A 784 25.80 -4.79 23.07
N VAL A 785 26.46 -5.66 23.82
CA VAL A 785 27.55 -6.49 23.33
C VAL A 785 27.19 -7.96 23.49
N ILE A 786 27.25 -8.74 22.41
CA ILE A 786 27.13 -10.21 22.44
C ILE A 786 28.48 -10.79 22.01
N ASN A 787 29.25 -11.33 22.95
CA ASN A 787 30.67 -11.72 22.81
C ASN A 787 30.91 -12.99 21.98
N GLY A 788 29.87 -13.52 21.31
CA GLY A 788 30.01 -14.56 20.28
C GLY A 788 30.29 -15.98 20.80
N ALA A 789 30.34 -16.20 22.12
CA ALA A 789 30.26 -17.53 22.71
C ALA A 789 28.87 -18.13 22.47
N THR A 790 28.75 -19.44 22.22
CA THR A 790 27.46 -20.09 21.93
C THR A 790 26.43 -20.00 23.08
N SER A 791 26.91 -19.73 24.29
CA SER A 791 26.10 -19.50 25.49
C SER A 791 25.76 -18.03 25.73
N ASP A 792 26.40 -17.09 25.04
CA ASP A 792 26.17 -15.66 25.23
C ASP A 792 24.94 -15.23 24.42
N SER A 793 23.94 -14.66 25.09
CA SER A 793 22.66 -14.30 24.50
C SER A 793 22.03 -13.13 25.24
N LEU A 794 21.44 -12.21 24.48
CA LEU A 794 20.56 -11.19 25.04
C LEU A 794 19.14 -11.74 25.07
N LYS A 795 18.56 -11.83 26.26
CA LYS A 795 17.20 -12.33 26.47
C LYS A 795 16.35 -11.29 27.19
N PHE A 796 15.14 -11.08 26.69
CA PHE A 796 14.19 -10.12 27.23
C PHE A 796 12.77 -10.58 26.93
N ALA A 797 11.81 -9.96 27.62
CA ALA A 797 10.40 -10.19 27.44
C ALA A 797 9.66 -8.89 27.16
N VAL A 798 8.60 -9.01 26.38
CA VAL A 798 7.60 -7.96 26.13
C VAL A 798 6.25 -8.51 26.56
N ILE A 799 5.56 -7.79 27.44
CA ILE A 799 4.21 -8.09 27.88
C ILE A 799 3.26 -7.25 27.04
N VAL A 800 2.40 -7.91 26.26
CA VAL A 800 1.33 -7.26 25.51
C VAL A 800 0.06 -7.36 26.34
N ALA A 801 -0.36 -6.27 26.97
CA ALA A 801 -1.44 -6.24 27.93
C ALA A 801 -2.60 -5.37 27.45
N GLY A 802 -3.84 -5.75 27.74
CA GLY A 802 -4.99 -4.87 27.55
C GLY A 802 -6.06 -5.08 28.58
N VAL A 803 -6.93 -4.08 28.78
CA VAL A 803 -7.99 -4.16 29.78
C VAL A 803 -9.25 -4.76 29.16
N GLN A 804 -9.80 -5.78 29.81
CA GLN A 804 -10.99 -6.49 29.34
C GLN A 804 -12.27 -5.64 29.47
N ALA A 805 -13.22 -5.88 28.56
CA ALA A 805 -14.56 -5.32 28.57
C ALA A 805 -15.30 -5.52 29.90
N GLY A 806 -15.93 -4.45 30.42
CA GLY A 806 -16.79 -4.48 31.61
C GLY A 806 -16.06 -4.35 32.95
N VAL A 807 -14.74 -4.16 32.95
CA VAL A 807 -13.95 -3.78 34.14
C VAL A 807 -13.88 -2.26 34.24
N ALA A 808 -13.85 -1.69 35.45
CA ALA A 808 -13.58 -0.26 35.65
C ALA A 808 -12.16 0.04 35.16
N SER A 809 -12.04 0.48 33.91
CA SER A 809 -10.76 0.54 33.22
C SER A 809 -10.14 1.93 33.32
N ASN A 810 -8.92 1.91 33.83
CA ASN A 810 -8.05 3.04 34.04
C ASN A 810 -6.60 2.51 34.05
N THR A 811 -5.64 3.40 34.21
CA THR A 811 -4.23 3.02 34.31
C THR A 811 -3.96 2.04 35.46
N THR A 812 -4.68 2.09 36.58
CA THR A 812 -4.53 1.12 37.68
C THR A 812 -4.92 -0.31 37.28
N ALA A 813 -5.99 -0.47 36.51
CA ALA A 813 -6.40 -1.78 35.98
C ALA A 813 -5.34 -2.31 34.99
N LEU A 814 -4.82 -1.45 34.12
CA LEU A 814 -3.77 -1.80 33.17
C LEU A 814 -2.47 -2.21 33.88
N ASN A 815 -2.07 -1.46 34.92
CA ASN A 815 -0.94 -1.76 35.79
C ASN A 815 -1.04 -3.18 36.37
N THR A 816 -2.22 -3.56 36.86
CA THR A 816 -2.47 -4.89 37.43
C THR A 816 -2.27 -6.00 36.38
N VAL A 817 -2.65 -5.75 35.12
CA VAL A 817 -2.48 -6.74 34.04
C VAL A 817 -1.01 -6.89 33.66
N VAL A 818 -0.25 -5.78 33.61
CA VAL A 818 1.20 -5.81 33.34
C VAL A 818 1.94 -6.50 34.48
N ASP A 819 1.63 -6.18 35.74
CA ASP A 819 2.19 -6.83 36.93
C ASP A 819 1.90 -8.34 36.91
N GLY A 820 0.67 -8.76 36.58
CA GLY A 820 0.33 -10.17 36.41
C GLY A 820 1.06 -10.86 35.25
N GLY A 821 1.41 -10.12 34.19
CA GLY A 821 2.26 -10.61 33.11
C GLY A 821 3.71 -10.83 33.55
N TYR A 822 4.23 -9.95 34.41
CA TYR A 822 5.54 -10.10 35.04
C TYR A 822 5.57 -11.31 35.97
N ASP A 823 4.58 -11.43 36.87
CA ASP A 823 4.42 -12.60 37.75
C ASP A 823 4.36 -13.90 36.94
N PHE A 824 3.61 -13.91 35.83
CA PHE A 824 3.54 -15.07 34.94
C PHE A 824 4.90 -15.45 34.36
N LEU A 825 5.72 -14.47 33.95
CA LEU A 825 7.08 -14.74 33.47
C LEU A 825 7.95 -15.34 34.58
N CYS A 826 7.83 -14.86 35.82
CA CYS A 826 8.57 -15.35 36.99
C CYS A 826 8.13 -16.76 37.41
N ASP A 827 6.84 -16.98 37.62
CA ASP A 827 6.26 -18.24 38.08
C ASP A 827 6.57 -19.42 37.16
N ASN A 828 6.74 -19.13 35.86
CA ASN A 828 7.05 -20.12 34.84
C ASN A 828 8.55 -20.17 34.49
N ASN A 829 9.40 -19.46 35.23
CA ASN A 829 10.86 -19.36 35.00
C ASN A 829 11.22 -18.98 33.55
N LEU A 830 10.41 -18.13 32.92
CA LEU A 830 10.62 -17.68 31.55
C LEU A 830 11.65 -16.56 31.48
N ILE A 831 11.84 -15.83 32.57
CA ILE A 831 12.94 -14.88 32.80
C ILE A 831 13.53 -15.08 34.21
N THR A 832 14.74 -14.58 34.44
CA THR A 832 15.33 -14.49 35.77
C THR A 832 14.70 -13.33 36.54
N CYS A 833 13.80 -13.63 37.46
CA CYS A 833 13.25 -12.63 38.37
C CYS A 833 14.13 -12.51 39.61
N ALA A 834 14.37 -11.29 40.06
CA ALA A 834 14.88 -11.08 41.40
C ALA A 834 13.81 -11.60 42.36
N ASN A 835 14.05 -12.75 43.01
CA ASN A 835 13.20 -13.25 44.09
C ASN A 835 13.39 -12.32 45.31
N CYS A 836 12.77 -11.15 45.26
CA CYS A 836 12.75 -10.22 46.36
C CYS A 836 11.76 -10.74 47.39
N LEU A 837 12.27 -11.27 48.49
CA LEU A 837 11.41 -11.52 49.64
C LEU A 837 11.14 -10.17 50.32
N CYS A 838 10.00 -9.56 49.98
CA CYS A 838 9.65 -8.22 50.45
C CYS A 838 9.73 -8.14 51.98
N GLY A 839 10.49 -7.18 52.49
CA GLY A 839 10.70 -7.00 53.92
C GLY A 839 11.85 -7.80 54.53
N ASP A 840 12.58 -8.61 53.76
CA ASP A 840 13.82 -9.30 54.18
C ASP A 840 15.06 -8.42 53.90
N ALA A 841 15.06 -7.22 54.47
CA ALA A 841 16.08 -6.21 54.21
C ALA A 841 17.52 -6.66 54.54
N ASN A 842 17.68 -7.62 55.46
CA ASN A 842 18.97 -8.19 55.82
C ASN A 842 19.31 -9.52 55.07
N ASN A 843 18.44 -9.97 54.16
CA ASN A 843 18.61 -11.15 53.31
C ASN A 843 18.80 -12.46 54.10
N SER A 844 18.01 -12.65 55.15
CA SER A 844 18.01 -13.82 56.02
C SER A 844 17.11 -14.97 55.54
N GLY A 845 16.34 -14.77 54.48
CA GLY A 845 15.33 -15.70 53.97
C GLY A 845 13.95 -15.56 54.62
N GLY A 846 13.70 -14.46 55.35
CA GLY A 846 12.43 -14.17 56.02
C GLY A 846 12.38 -12.74 56.56
N PHE A 847 11.21 -12.10 56.58
CA PHE A 847 11.06 -10.78 57.19
C PHE A 847 10.83 -10.89 58.71
N SER A 848 11.55 -10.09 59.47
CA SER A 848 11.53 -10.05 60.94
C SER A 848 11.78 -8.64 61.46
N ILE A 849 11.77 -8.48 62.79
CA ILE A 849 12.12 -7.18 63.39
C ILE A 849 13.56 -6.77 63.09
N SER A 850 14.45 -7.73 62.81
CA SER A 850 15.83 -7.46 62.43
C SER A 850 15.93 -6.71 61.11
N ASP A 851 14.94 -6.85 60.23
CA ASP A 851 14.89 -6.20 58.92
C ASP A 851 14.46 -4.73 59.04
N ALA A 852 13.46 -4.44 59.88
CA ALA A 852 13.10 -3.05 60.20
C ALA A 852 14.28 -2.32 60.88
N VAL A 853 15.01 -3.00 61.77
CA VAL A 853 16.23 -2.46 62.39
C VAL A 853 17.32 -2.25 61.35
N PHE A 854 17.47 -3.17 60.38
CA PHE A 854 18.42 -3.04 59.28
C PHE A 854 18.13 -1.81 58.41
N ILE A 855 16.86 -1.58 58.05
CA ILE A 855 16.42 -0.38 57.30
C ILE A 855 16.70 0.90 58.10
N ILE A 856 16.36 0.93 59.40
CA ILE A 856 16.63 2.09 60.27
C ILE A 856 18.14 2.37 60.36
N ALA A 857 18.95 1.32 60.49
CA ALA A 857 20.40 1.43 60.55
C ALA A 857 21.00 1.93 59.23
N HIS A 858 20.46 1.49 58.08
CA HIS A 858 20.85 2.00 56.77
C HIS A 858 20.53 3.50 56.63
N ILE A 859 19.31 3.91 56.99
CA ILE A 859 18.83 5.29 56.80
C ILE A 859 19.50 6.28 57.76
N PHE A 860 19.62 5.92 59.04
CA PHE A 860 20.06 6.86 60.09
C PHE A 860 21.44 6.56 60.67
N GLY A 861 21.92 5.31 60.55
CA GLY A 861 23.14 4.82 61.20
C GLY A 861 24.33 4.63 60.27
N GLY A 862 24.18 4.86 58.97
CA GLY A 862 25.23 4.59 57.97
C GLY A 862 25.52 3.10 57.76
N GLY A 863 24.57 2.22 58.11
CA GLY A 863 24.65 0.78 57.85
C GLY A 863 24.63 0.45 56.35
N PRO A 864 25.05 -0.77 55.98
CA PRO A 864 25.03 -1.22 54.58
C PRO A 864 23.61 -1.18 54.01
N ALA A 865 23.48 -0.84 52.72
CA ALA A 865 22.22 -0.93 52.01
C ALA A 865 21.77 -2.39 51.87
N PRO A 866 20.46 -2.67 51.77
CA PRO A 866 19.95 -3.99 51.39
C PRO A 866 20.60 -4.49 50.10
N ALA A 867 20.80 -5.81 50.01
CA ALA A 867 21.52 -6.44 48.89
C ALA A 867 20.85 -6.18 47.53
N GLN A 868 19.52 -6.00 47.54
CA GLN A 868 18.73 -5.51 46.42
C GLN A 868 17.71 -4.48 46.96
N PRO A 869 17.43 -3.37 46.26
CA PRO A 869 16.54 -2.31 46.76
C PRO A 869 15.15 -2.81 47.18
N CYS A 870 14.58 -3.75 46.42
CA CYS A 870 13.29 -4.38 46.67
C CYS A 870 13.20 -5.12 48.03
N LEU A 871 14.33 -5.59 48.59
CA LEU A 871 14.33 -6.27 49.90
C LEU A 871 14.02 -5.30 51.05
N GLY A 872 14.34 -4.00 50.86
CA GLY A 872 14.14 -2.96 51.86
C GLY A 872 12.93 -2.05 51.63
N ASP A 873 12.27 -2.12 50.47
CA ASP A 873 11.06 -1.34 50.13
C ASP A 873 9.80 -2.12 50.50
N ALA A 874 9.58 -2.28 51.80
CA ALA A 874 8.54 -3.15 52.33
C ALA A 874 7.11 -2.65 52.10
N ASN A 875 6.93 -1.38 51.74
CA ASN A 875 5.62 -0.79 51.42
C ASN A 875 5.42 -0.52 49.91
N GLY A 876 6.37 -0.96 49.07
CA GLY A 876 6.32 -0.84 47.61
C GLY A 876 6.28 0.59 47.09
N SER A 877 6.96 1.53 47.76
CA SER A 877 7.02 2.95 47.40
C SER A 877 8.00 3.26 46.25
N GLY A 878 8.79 2.29 45.80
CA GLY A 878 9.85 2.46 44.80
C GLY A 878 11.17 2.95 45.40
N GLY A 879 11.34 2.95 46.73
CA GLY A 879 12.56 3.36 47.39
C GLY A 879 12.61 2.99 48.87
N ILE A 880 13.82 2.85 49.42
CA ILE A 880 14.00 2.46 50.83
C ILE A 880 13.96 3.71 51.71
N SER A 881 12.94 3.81 52.57
CA SER A 881 12.73 4.94 53.45
C SER A 881 12.26 4.51 54.85
N ILE A 882 12.06 5.48 55.74
CA ILE A 882 11.62 5.16 57.11
C ILE A 882 10.20 4.60 57.14
N SER A 883 9.37 4.89 56.12
CA SER A 883 8.04 4.31 56.05
C SER A 883 8.08 2.80 55.84
N ASP A 884 9.14 2.24 55.27
CA ASP A 884 9.32 0.78 55.08
C ASP A 884 9.56 0.08 56.40
N ALA A 885 10.42 0.65 57.25
CA ALA A 885 10.64 0.14 58.59
C ALA A 885 9.36 0.23 59.45
N VAL A 886 8.63 1.34 59.35
CA VAL A 886 7.34 1.50 60.04
C VAL A 886 6.31 0.49 59.54
N TYR A 887 6.26 0.26 58.24
CA TYR A 887 5.37 -0.72 57.61
C TYR A 887 5.65 -2.14 58.10
N LEU A 888 6.93 -2.55 58.13
CA LEU A 888 7.32 -3.86 58.66
C LEU A 888 6.95 -4.01 60.13
N ILE A 889 7.22 -3.00 60.96
CA ILE A 889 6.86 -3.04 62.39
C ILE A 889 5.33 -3.17 62.56
N ALA A 890 4.55 -2.43 61.76
CA ALA A 890 3.09 -2.50 61.79
C ALA A 890 2.55 -3.87 61.36
N HIS A 891 3.17 -4.51 60.36
CA HIS A 891 2.82 -5.86 59.96
C HIS A 891 3.18 -6.89 61.05
N ILE A 892 4.43 -6.86 61.54
CA ILE A 892 4.97 -7.83 62.50
C ILE A 892 4.23 -7.82 63.84
N PHE A 893 3.88 -6.63 64.35
CA PHE A 893 3.29 -6.49 65.69
C PHE A 893 1.83 -6.03 65.71
N GLY A 894 1.36 -5.37 64.66
CA GLY A 894 0.05 -4.71 64.61
C GLY A 894 -0.99 -5.38 63.72
N GLY A 895 -0.64 -6.45 63.01
CA GLY A 895 -1.53 -7.09 62.03
C GLY A 895 -1.80 -6.24 60.79
N GLY A 896 -0.88 -5.33 60.44
CA GLY A 896 -0.93 -4.58 59.18
C GLY A 896 -0.81 -5.50 57.95
N PRO A 897 -0.99 -4.97 56.73
CA PRO A 897 -0.88 -5.76 55.49
C PRO A 897 0.52 -6.36 55.31
N ALA A 898 0.62 -7.49 54.58
CA ALA A 898 1.89 -8.14 54.30
C ALA A 898 2.81 -7.24 53.45
N PRO A 899 4.14 -7.31 53.63
CA PRO A 899 5.09 -6.56 52.79
C PRO A 899 4.90 -6.92 51.32
N PHE A 900 4.96 -5.92 50.47
CA PHE A 900 4.94 -6.06 49.02
C PHE A 900 5.98 -5.12 48.43
N CYS A 901 6.62 -5.51 47.35
CA CYS A 901 7.70 -4.79 46.71
C CYS A 901 7.56 -4.96 45.19
N PRO A 902 7.73 -3.87 44.41
CA PRO A 902 7.53 -3.84 42.96
C PRO A 902 8.64 -4.55 42.18
#